data_AF-A0A9E0MJU7-F1
#
_entry.id   AF-A0A9E0MJU7-F1
#
_cell.length_a   1.000
_cell.length_b   1.000
_cell.length_c   1.000
_cell.angle_alpha   90.00
_cell.angle_beta   90.00
_cell.angle_gamma   90.00
#
_symmetry.space_group_name_H-M   'P 1'
#
loop_
_entity.id
_entity.type
_entity.pdbx_description
1 polymer ?
#
loop_
_entity_poly.entity_id
_entity_poly.type
_entity_poly.pdbx_seq_one_letter_code
_entity_poly.pdbx_strand_id
1 'polypeptide(L)'
;MASTPTLARNLTWAMVALALALVCRAGTPARADEKSDLISKIEDLLEDAADALERLPGDSGTDAIGYADRYVRDARSQADNLARVAGDDSTARRIAEGFRDTQDDWNDAAGYLRLLKGGLKRHDQTVKLCAEKDKELTAKAETYRAADDPDGLTELPRLATAAREVVERELGELARHDDRLEDLVDDADDFRGDGPWGDLTSMVDRVADAMYGQWQRDLEQTRRGCEALMRGPDHPVVRETLSRLGSSAGGRKAIIEQLRNDTRALASALANVSEDSGMGSLERAKSLLDNIDRGIQNLARNATTDKETKVIVEKWPEGVRQLREAMDDLEDLKRHQRDMDPLPDRCRQKEAELRDAVSRNGDDPDGIDELPKIAEALAAPVRAGMAKADERLRENDSDLGRAKALSFAEAEWNSVRDAGQRDADETHRTFADGHKKTVEACAEIMLGGNGKIVNEAVNRLRSRAAETGDSLDREVARWVESARATYILDCKAMETMWQAYCGTDFEPGEDGEDERARQTAASLQSEMQGKMGPLLRDLESLRPRILELIKKRQTKARGESLLADVKKEEARLNRLQDRGVWRGQNNPMTQYANRYGEERHQAEWSSHGCRVPVTATSVAIFGSGAHTKPDCIAVSSSSCQIIEFKPDSPRAKDDGSDQLAAYAVSVPRYYERFLKSGEPDSGYGDKAFIEDVRRYCVRDGQLKFETKLVPYRMCEKQYVCE
;
A
#
# COMPACT_ATOMS: atom_id res chain seq x y z
N MET A 1 15.46 -72.73 -50.58
CA MET A 1 15.90 -71.64 -49.68
C MET A 1 15.54 -72.11 -48.26
N ALA A 2 16.39 -72.97 -47.69
CA ALA A 2 17.38 -72.67 -46.63
C ALA A 2 16.68 -72.40 -45.27
N SER A 3 16.39 -73.40 -44.41
CA SER A 3 17.22 -74.36 -43.63
C SER A 3 17.78 -73.79 -42.32
N THR A 4 17.43 -74.46 -41.21
CA THR A 4 17.91 -74.44 -39.79
C THR A 4 19.44 -74.62 -39.64
N PRO A 5 20.14 -74.72 -38.45
CA PRO A 5 19.72 -74.95 -37.04
C PRO A 5 20.62 -74.35 -35.88
N THR A 6 20.38 -74.85 -34.65
CA THR A 6 21.08 -74.90 -33.32
C THR A 6 22.62 -74.84 -33.17
N LEU A 7 23.11 -74.47 -31.95
CA LEU A 7 24.22 -75.05 -31.09
C LEU A 7 24.71 -73.96 -30.08
N ALA A 8 24.89 -74.13 -28.75
CA ALA A 8 25.63 -75.04 -27.86
C ALA A 8 27.11 -74.65 -27.54
N ARG A 9 27.41 -74.62 -26.22
CA ARG A 9 28.66 -74.99 -25.48
C ARG A 9 29.94 -74.11 -25.49
N ASN A 10 30.30 -73.68 -24.27
CA ASN A 10 31.52 -73.93 -23.47
C ASN A 10 32.97 -73.69 -23.97
N LEU A 11 33.84 -73.45 -22.95
CA LEU A 11 35.32 -73.50 -22.86
C LEU A 11 36.04 -72.15 -23.11
N THR A 12 37.11 -71.72 -22.41
CA THR A 12 38.26 -72.44 -21.81
C THR A 12 39.10 -71.44 -20.94
N TRP A 13 39.48 -71.77 -19.70
CA TRP A 13 40.86 -72.01 -19.18
C TRP A 13 41.90 -70.86 -19.13
N ALA A 14 42.55 -70.63 -17.96
CA ALA A 14 43.91 -71.11 -17.63
C ALA A 14 44.73 -70.24 -16.62
N MET A 15 45.22 -70.91 -15.56
CA MET A 15 46.55 -70.86 -14.92
C MET A 15 47.13 -69.56 -14.30
N VAL A 16 47.51 -69.64 -13.01
CA VAL A 16 48.93 -69.78 -12.54
C VAL A 16 48.95 -70.48 -11.16
N ALA A 17 49.86 -71.45 -11.02
CA ALA A 17 50.25 -72.10 -9.77
C ALA A 17 51.74 -71.86 -9.48
N LEU A 18 52.11 -71.99 -8.19
CA LEU A 18 53.43 -72.36 -7.62
C LEU A 18 54.52 -71.26 -7.45
N ALA A 19 54.85 -70.90 -6.20
CA ALA A 19 56.02 -71.43 -5.45
C ALA A 19 56.60 -70.46 -4.38
N LEU A 20 57.18 -71.08 -3.34
CA LEU A 20 58.01 -70.57 -2.21
C LEU A 20 57.27 -69.90 -1.03
N ALA A 21 57.09 -70.57 0.12
CA ALA A 21 58.07 -71.06 1.11
C ALA A 21 58.68 -69.97 2.02
N LEU A 22 58.34 -70.10 3.31
CA LEU A 22 59.16 -69.82 4.50
C LEU A 22 59.46 -68.34 4.87
N VAL A 23 58.62 -67.77 5.73
CA VAL A 23 59.11 -67.07 6.94
C VAL A 23 58.28 -67.55 8.14
N CYS A 24 58.89 -68.43 8.94
CA CYS A 24 58.46 -68.63 10.31
C CYS A 24 58.65 -67.32 11.08
N ARG A 25 57.56 -66.77 11.62
CA ARG A 25 57.62 -66.06 12.90
C ARG A 25 56.73 -66.83 13.86
N ALA A 26 57.36 -67.70 14.64
CA ALA A 26 56.74 -68.36 15.77
C ALA A 26 56.28 -67.28 16.76
N GLY A 27 54.96 -67.19 16.93
CA GLY A 27 54.27 -66.40 17.94
C GLY A 27 52.97 -67.11 18.32
N THR A 28 53.06 -68.08 19.23
CA THR A 28 52.00 -68.66 20.09
C THR A 28 50.69 -69.15 19.43
N PRO A 29 50.51 -70.47 19.15
CA PRO A 29 49.21 -71.05 18.78
C PRO A 29 48.16 -71.05 19.91
N ALA A 30 48.57 -70.88 21.17
CA ALA A 30 47.64 -70.85 22.32
C ALA A 30 46.68 -69.65 22.36
N ARG A 31 46.89 -68.61 21.54
CA ARG A 31 46.04 -67.40 21.51
C ARG A 31 44.99 -67.37 20.41
N ALA A 32 45.02 -68.30 19.46
CA ALA A 32 43.97 -68.39 18.44
C ALA A 32 42.70 -69.05 19.02
N ASP A 33 42.88 -70.12 19.80
CA ASP A 33 41.78 -70.86 20.44
C ASP A 33 41.03 -69.97 21.46
N GLU A 34 41.76 -69.18 22.25
CA GLU A 34 41.17 -68.25 23.25
C GLU A 34 40.25 -67.19 22.62
N LYS A 35 40.54 -66.70 21.41
CA LYS A 35 39.67 -65.73 20.72
C LYS A 35 38.39 -66.37 20.22
N SER A 36 38.49 -67.57 19.64
CA SER A 36 37.33 -68.31 19.16
C SER A 36 36.39 -68.65 20.30
N ASP A 37 36.93 -69.11 21.44
CA ASP A 37 36.14 -69.42 22.64
C ASP A 37 35.39 -68.19 23.19
N LEU A 38 36.01 -67.01 23.13
CA LEU A 38 35.37 -65.76 23.57
C LEU A 38 34.29 -65.29 22.59
N ILE A 39 34.51 -65.42 21.27
CA ILE A 39 33.50 -65.09 20.26
C ILE A 39 32.28 -66.00 20.43
N SER A 40 32.47 -67.32 20.55
CA SER A 40 31.37 -68.26 20.76
C SER A 40 30.60 -67.99 22.06
N LYS A 41 31.28 -67.63 23.15
CA LYS A 41 30.58 -67.23 24.39
C LYS A 41 29.75 -65.96 24.24
N ILE A 42 30.21 -65.01 23.42
CA ILE A 42 29.43 -63.80 23.12
C ILE A 42 28.18 -64.19 22.32
N GLU A 43 28.33 -65.05 21.31
CA GLU A 43 27.22 -65.58 20.50
C GLU A 43 26.20 -66.31 21.38
N ASP A 44 26.63 -67.28 22.20
CA ASP A 44 25.76 -68.04 23.12
C ASP A 44 24.96 -67.13 24.07
N LEU A 45 25.59 -66.08 24.61
CA LEU A 45 24.92 -65.14 25.51
C LEU A 45 23.92 -64.25 24.78
N LEU A 46 24.19 -63.87 23.53
CA LEU A 46 23.23 -63.09 22.73
C LEU A 46 22.07 -63.96 22.25
N GLU A 47 22.30 -65.25 21.99
CA GLU A 47 21.26 -66.25 21.75
C GLU A 47 20.38 -66.44 22.99
N ASP A 48 20.96 -66.61 24.18
CA ASP A 48 20.24 -66.67 25.46
C ASP A 48 19.38 -65.41 25.71
N ALA A 49 19.88 -64.23 25.29
CA ALA A 49 19.12 -62.99 25.36
C ALA A 49 17.91 -63.00 24.43
N ALA A 50 18.05 -63.53 23.21
CA ALA A 50 16.96 -63.68 22.26
C ALA A 50 15.91 -64.69 22.79
N ASP A 51 16.34 -65.83 23.31
CA ASP A 51 15.47 -66.84 23.91
C ASP A 51 14.67 -66.29 25.10
N ALA A 52 15.29 -65.43 25.90
CA ALA A 52 14.59 -64.74 26.98
C ALA A 52 13.48 -63.83 26.44
N LEU A 53 13.73 -63.07 25.36
CA LEU A 53 12.75 -62.18 24.73
C LEU A 53 11.60 -62.92 24.06
N GLU A 54 11.82 -64.13 23.53
CA GLU A 54 10.79 -64.91 22.83
C GLU A 54 9.50 -65.09 23.68
N ARG A 55 9.64 -65.14 25.01
CA ARG A 55 8.52 -65.32 25.95
C ARG A 55 7.78 -64.02 26.28
N LEU A 56 8.35 -62.86 25.95
CA LEU A 56 7.84 -61.56 26.36
C LEU A 56 6.39 -61.28 25.92
N PRO A 57 5.93 -61.62 24.70
CA PRO A 57 4.55 -61.35 24.30
C PRO A 57 3.53 -62.06 25.23
N GLY A 58 3.81 -63.30 25.64
CA GLY A 58 2.92 -64.11 26.47
C GLY A 58 2.96 -63.80 27.97
N ASP A 59 4.02 -63.17 28.47
CA ASP A 59 4.19 -62.90 29.89
C ASP A 59 3.35 -61.72 30.39
N SER A 60 3.00 -61.66 31.68
CA SER A 60 2.26 -60.52 32.25
C SER A 60 3.13 -59.33 32.67
N GLY A 61 4.46 -59.48 32.58
CA GLY A 61 5.46 -58.54 33.08
C GLY A 61 6.61 -58.29 32.10
N THR A 62 7.65 -57.59 32.57
CA THR A 62 8.85 -57.23 31.79
C THR A 62 10.08 -58.05 32.19
N ASP A 63 9.89 -59.17 32.90
CA ASP A 63 10.98 -59.98 33.46
C ASP A 63 11.88 -60.57 32.36
N ALA A 64 11.29 -60.99 31.23
CA ALA A 64 12.00 -61.43 30.02
C ALA A 64 13.04 -60.40 29.53
N ILE A 65 12.68 -59.10 29.50
CA ILE A 65 13.62 -58.02 29.13
C ILE A 65 14.74 -57.91 30.18
N GLY A 66 14.41 -58.05 31.46
CA GLY A 66 15.40 -58.03 32.54
C GLY A 66 16.39 -59.21 32.49
N TYR A 67 15.97 -60.37 32.00
CA TYR A 67 16.86 -61.49 31.73
C TYR A 67 17.75 -61.22 30.51
N ALA A 68 17.18 -60.76 29.39
CA ALA A 68 17.94 -60.40 28.19
C ALA A 68 19.02 -59.33 28.48
N ASP A 69 18.68 -58.28 29.23
CA ASP A 69 19.63 -57.25 29.67
C ASP A 69 20.80 -57.80 30.50
N ARG A 70 20.57 -58.89 31.25
CA ARG A 70 21.63 -59.54 32.03
C ARG A 70 22.59 -60.26 31.09
N TYR A 71 22.05 -61.04 30.16
CA TYR A 71 22.85 -61.75 29.17
C TYR A 71 23.67 -60.82 28.28
N VAL A 72 23.08 -59.70 27.80
CA VAL A 72 23.82 -58.69 27.02
C VAL A 72 24.94 -58.04 27.85
N ARG A 73 24.73 -57.79 29.15
CA ARG A 73 25.80 -57.28 30.04
C ARG A 73 26.90 -58.31 30.27
N ASP A 74 26.55 -59.58 30.40
CA ASP A 74 27.53 -60.66 30.52
C ASP A 74 28.33 -60.82 29.21
N ALA A 75 27.68 -60.67 28.05
CA ALA A 75 28.30 -60.67 26.73
C ALA A 75 29.27 -59.49 26.56
N ARG A 76 28.90 -58.29 27.04
CA ARG A 76 29.81 -57.13 27.10
C ARG A 76 31.08 -57.46 27.88
N SER A 77 30.97 -58.13 29.03
CA SER A 77 32.14 -58.55 29.80
C SER A 77 33.03 -59.51 29.01
N GLN A 78 32.48 -60.35 28.14
CA GLN A 78 33.27 -61.21 27.26
C GLN A 78 33.89 -60.43 26.08
N ALA A 79 33.18 -59.45 25.52
CA ALA A 79 33.71 -58.55 24.49
C ALA A 79 34.90 -57.71 25.00
N ASP A 80 34.82 -57.22 26.23
CA ASP A 80 35.92 -56.51 26.92
C ASP A 80 37.14 -57.42 27.15
N ASN A 81 36.93 -58.74 27.32
CA ASN A 81 38.01 -59.72 27.37
C ASN A 81 38.58 -59.99 25.98
N LEU A 82 37.71 -60.13 24.96
CA LEU A 82 38.08 -60.31 23.56
C LEU A 82 38.95 -59.15 23.06
N ALA A 83 38.62 -57.91 23.41
CA ALA A 83 39.41 -56.71 23.08
C ALA A 83 40.88 -56.83 23.52
N ARG A 84 41.13 -57.41 24.71
CA ARG A 84 42.49 -57.54 25.29
C ARG A 84 43.33 -58.59 24.57
N VAL A 85 42.69 -59.61 23.99
CA VAL A 85 43.37 -60.73 23.32
C VAL A 85 43.30 -60.67 21.80
N ALA A 86 42.51 -59.75 21.23
CA ALA A 86 42.24 -59.66 19.79
C ALA A 86 43.51 -59.62 18.93
N GLY A 87 44.61 -59.00 19.41
CA GLY A 87 45.85 -58.90 18.64
C GLY A 87 45.56 -58.26 17.28
N ASP A 88 46.13 -58.77 16.18
CA ASP A 88 45.86 -58.30 14.79
C ASP A 88 44.65 -58.97 14.10
N ASP A 89 43.80 -59.68 14.83
CA ASP A 89 42.60 -60.31 14.26
C ASP A 89 41.51 -59.24 14.02
N SER A 90 41.26 -58.93 12.75
CA SER A 90 40.29 -57.91 12.35
C SER A 90 38.86 -58.25 12.78
N THR A 91 38.50 -59.53 12.84
CA THR A 91 37.14 -59.96 13.24
C THR A 91 36.96 -59.78 14.74
N ALA A 92 37.92 -60.26 15.55
CA ALA A 92 37.88 -60.10 17.00
C ALA A 92 37.90 -58.62 17.42
N ARG A 93 38.74 -57.79 16.77
CA ARG A 93 38.73 -56.32 17.02
C ARG A 93 37.39 -55.70 16.66
N ARG A 94 36.84 -56.00 15.48
CA ARG A 94 35.55 -55.45 15.04
C ARG A 94 34.42 -55.81 15.99
N ILE A 95 34.34 -57.07 16.43
CA ILE A 95 33.32 -57.52 17.40
C ILE A 95 33.49 -56.77 18.72
N ALA A 96 34.71 -56.71 19.26
CA ALA A 96 34.95 -56.11 20.57
C ALA A 96 34.79 -54.57 20.59
N GLU A 97 35.25 -53.88 19.54
CA GLU A 97 35.15 -52.42 19.40
C GLU A 97 33.70 -51.98 19.13
N GLY A 98 32.98 -52.68 18.25
CA GLY A 98 31.59 -52.37 17.93
C GLY A 98 30.58 -52.76 19.02
N PHE A 99 30.95 -53.66 19.94
CA PHE A 99 30.02 -54.20 20.95
C PHE A 99 29.38 -53.11 21.82
N ARG A 100 30.14 -52.09 22.20
CA ARG A 100 29.65 -51.03 23.09
C ARG A 100 28.57 -50.19 22.43
N ASP A 101 28.78 -49.82 21.18
CA ASP A 101 27.84 -48.99 20.43
C ASP A 101 26.53 -49.78 20.21
N THR A 102 26.62 -51.03 19.75
CA THR A 102 25.44 -51.90 19.61
C THR A 102 24.74 -52.20 20.94
N GLN A 103 25.48 -52.27 22.06
CA GLN A 103 24.86 -52.42 23.38
C GLN A 103 24.04 -51.18 23.79
N ASP A 104 24.52 -49.99 23.45
CA ASP A 104 23.78 -48.76 23.75
C ASP A 104 22.47 -48.74 22.94
N ASP A 105 22.51 -49.13 21.66
CA ASP A 105 21.29 -49.31 20.83
C ASP A 105 20.35 -50.38 21.42
N TRP A 106 20.89 -51.49 21.93
CA TRP A 106 20.09 -52.50 22.65
C TRP A 106 19.38 -51.92 23.87
N ASN A 107 20.05 -51.08 24.66
CA ASN A 107 19.44 -50.52 25.87
C ASN A 107 18.23 -49.64 25.52
N ASP A 108 18.30 -48.91 24.41
CA ASP A 108 17.19 -48.10 23.90
C ASP A 108 16.03 -49.00 23.44
N ALA A 109 16.33 -50.03 22.63
CA ALA A 109 15.35 -51.03 22.19
C ALA A 109 14.66 -51.74 23.37
N ALA A 110 15.43 -52.16 24.37
CA ALA A 110 14.90 -52.74 25.61
C ALA A 110 14.05 -51.73 26.40
N GLY A 111 14.33 -50.43 26.29
CA GLY A 111 13.48 -49.35 26.80
C GLY A 111 12.12 -49.31 26.09
N TYR A 112 12.13 -49.34 24.75
CA TYR A 112 10.92 -49.34 23.93
C TYR A 112 10.05 -50.59 24.15
N LEU A 113 10.66 -51.78 24.24
CA LEU A 113 9.95 -53.02 24.56
C LEU A 113 9.23 -52.96 25.93
N ARG A 114 9.80 -52.27 26.93
CA ARG A 114 9.13 -52.06 28.23
C ARG A 114 7.92 -51.14 28.10
N LEU A 115 8.02 -50.08 27.31
CA LEU A 115 6.93 -49.14 27.07
C LEU A 115 5.79 -49.83 26.31
N LEU A 116 6.11 -50.60 25.27
CA LEU A 116 5.16 -51.45 24.54
C LEU A 116 4.40 -52.37 25.51
N LYS A 117 5.14 -53.10 26.36
CA LYS A 117 4.53 -54.02 27.33
C LYS A 117 3.64 -53.32 28.36
N GLY A 118 4.04 -52.13 28.81
CA GLY A 118 3.24 -51.30 29.71
C GLY A 118 1.94 -50.82 29.08
N GLY A 119 1.93 -50.58 27.77
CA GLY A 119 0.76 -50.12 27.00
C GLY A 119 -0.36 -51.15 26.90
N LEU A 120 -0.04 -52.44 26.82
CA LEU A 120 -1.01 -53.53 26.61
C LEU A 120 -2.15 -53.59 27.65
N LYS A 121 -1.95 -53.05 28.86
CA LYS A 121 -2.93 -53.10 29.96
C LYS A 121 -4.05 -52.07 29.87
N ARG A 122 -4.00 -51.10 28.94
CA ARG A 122 -4.98 -49.99 28.90
C ARG A 122 -6.38 -50.42 28.44
N HIS A 123 -6.50 -51.46 27.62
CA HIS A 123 -7.79 -51.95 27.14
C HIS A 123 -8.71 -52.44 28.26
N ASP A 124 -8.16 -53.17 29.24
CA ASP A 124 -8.92 -53.76 30.34
C ASP A 124 -9.77 -52.73 31.10
N GLN A 125 -9.24 -51.51 31.27
CA GLN A 125 -9.95 -50.43 31.95
C GLN A 125 -11.12 -49.90 31.11
N THR A 126 -10.90 -49.74 29.80
CA THR A 126 -11.93 -49.25 28.87
C THR A 126 -13.05 -50.26 28.69
N VAL A 127 -12.73 -51.55 28.58
CA VAL A 127 -13.73 -52.63 28.50
C VAL A 127 -14.62 -52.65 29.75
N LYS A 128 -14.01 -52.53 30.95
CA LYS A 128 -14.77 -52.45 32.21
C LYS A 128 -15.68 -51.22 32.25
N LEU A 129 -15.18 -50.06 31.84
CA LEU A 129 -15.97 -48.83 31.78
C LEU A 129 -17.16 -48.98 30.83
N CYS A 130 -16.95 -49.51 29.62
CA CYS A 130 -18.04 -49.75 28.67
C CYS A 130 -19.10 -50.70 29.25
N ALA A 131 -18.70 -51.79 29.89
CA ALA A 131 -19.63 -52.72 30.53
C ALA A 131 -20.41 -52.06 31.69
N GLU A 132 -19.76 -51.23 32.51
CA GLU A 132 -20.41 -50.50 33.60
C GLU A 132 -21.41 -49.46 33.09
N LYS A 133 -21.04 -48.69 32.05
CA LYS A 133 -21.91 -47.68 31.44
C LYS A 133 -23.11 -48.29 30.73
N ASP A 134 -22.91 -49.41 30.06
CA ASP A 134 -23.97 -50.18 29.40
C ASP A 134 -24.99 -50.69 30.42
N LYS A 135 -24.49 -51.24 31.54
CA LYS A 135 -25.32 -51.70 32.66
C LYS A 135 -26.09 -50.55 33.31
N GLU A 136 -25.45 -49.40 33.53
CA GLU A 136 -26.09 -48.21 34.10
C GLU A 136 -27.23 -47.71 33.20
N LEU A 137 -26.95 -47.55 31.90
CA LEU A 137 -27.92 -47.09 30.90
C LEU A 137 -29.10 -48.06 30.78
N THR A 138 -28.82 -49.36 30.71
CA THR A 138 -29.84 -50.42 30.67
C THR A 138 -30.72 -50.41 31.92
N ALA A 139 -30.13 -50.30 33.12
CA ALA A 139 -30.90 -50.24 34.37
C ALA A 139 -31.80 -48.99 34.44
N LYS A 140 -31.33 -47.84 33.95
CA LYS A 140 -32.15 -46.62 33.85
C LYS A 140 -33.28 -46.78 32.85
N ALA A 141 -33.02 -47.35 31.68
CA ALA A 141 -34.05 -47.64 30.67
C ALA A 141 -35.15 -48.54 31.25
N GLU A 142 -34.77 -49.61 31.94
CA GLU A 142 -35.72 -50.50 32.60
C GLU A 142 -36.56 -49.81 33.69
N THR A 143 -35.97 -48.87 34.43
CA THR A 143 -36.70 -48.11 35.46
C THR A 143 -37.82 -47.29 34.85
N TYR A 144 -37.53 -46.51 33.80
CA TYR A 144 -38.56 -45.74 33.10
C TYR A 144 -39.59 -46.65 32.42
N ARG A 145 -39.12 -47.74 31.81
CA ARG A 145 -39.97 -48.74 31.15
C ARG A 145 -40.96 -49.39 32.10
N ALA A 146 -40.54 -49.72 33.33
CA ALA A 146 -41.37 -50.39 34.32
C ALA A 146 -42.44 -49.46 34.92
N ALA A 147 -42.12 -48.17 35.06
CA ALA A 147 -43.04 -47.16 35.56
C ALA A 147 -43.98 -46.57 34.49
N ASP A 148 -43.79 -46.95 33.22
CA ASP A 148 -44.34 -46.25 32.04
C ASP A 148 -44.15 -44.72 32.17
N ASP A 149 -42.99 -44.33 32.70
CA ASP A 149 -42.68 -42.96 33.09
C ASP A 149 -42.36 -42.11 31.84
N PRO A 150 -43.17 -41.09 31.54
CA PRO A 150 -42.95 -40.24 30.38
C PRO A 150 -41.61 -39.48 30.40
N ASP A 151 -41.02 -39.23 31.57
CA ASP A 151 -39.74 -38.52 31.67
C ASP A 151 -38.60 -39.30 30.98
N GLY A 152 -38.75 -40.63 30.87
CA GLY A 152 -37.82 -41.48 30.14
C GLY A 152 -37.69 -41.15 28.65
N LEU A 153 -38.69 -40.50 28.04
CA LEU A 153 -38.63 -40.05 26.65
C LEU A 153 -37.63 -38.92 26.43
N THR A 154 -37.36 -38.13 27.47
CA THR A 154 -36.43 -37.00 27.43
C THR A 154 -35.10 -37.36 28.07
N GLU A 155 -35.10 -38.06 29.21
CA GLU A 155 -33.88 -38.37 29.96
C GLU A 155 -33.05 -39.49 29.34
N LEU A 156 -33.66 -40.53 28.75
CA LEU A 156 -32.87 -41.66 28.19
C LEU A 156 -31.99 -41.27 27.01
N PRO A 157 -32.44 -40.49 26.02
CA PRO A 157 -31.56 -40.03 24.93
C PRO A 157 -30.39 -39.20 25.46
N ARG A 158 -30.63 -38.38 26.50
CA ARG A 158 -29.60 -37.55 27.14
C ARG A 158 -28.55 -38.39 27.85
N LEU A 159 -28.99 -39.37 28.65
CA LEU A 159 -28.11 -40.32 29.32
C LEU A 159 -27.32 -41.18 28.33
N ALA A 160 -27.96 -41.63 27.25
CA ALA A 160 -27.31 -42.42 26.21
C ALA A 160 -26.25 -41.61 25.44
N THR A 161 -26.53 -40.33 25.16
CA THR A 161 -25.56 -39.40 24.55
C THR A 161 -24.37 -39.16 25.47
N ALA A 162 -24.62 -38.90 26.77
CA ALA A 162 -23.55 -38.71 27.75
C ALA A 162 -22.69 -39.98 27.91
N ALA A 163 -23.29 -41.17 27.88
CA ALA A 163 -22.57 -42.43 27.92
C ALA A 163 -21.71 -42.62 26.65
N ARG A 164 -22.26 -42.31 25.47
CA ARG A 164 -21.51 -42.33 24.21
C ARG A 164 -20.31 -41.38 24.28
N GLU A 165 -20.47 -40.13 24.71
CA GLU A 165 -19.39 -39.15 24.77
C GLU A 165 -18.23 -39.61 25.66
N VAL A 166 -18.54 -40.22 26.80
CA VAL A 166 -17.52 -40.81 27.68
C VAL A 166 -16.77 -41.93 26.95
N VAL A 167 -17.48 -42.86 26.31
CA VAL A 167 -16.87 -43.98 25.57
C VAL A 167 -16.06 -43.50 24.37
N GLU A 168 -16.58 -42.54 23.60
CA GLU A 168 -15.94 -41.96 22.42
C GLU A 168 -14.61 -41.31 22.80
N ARG A 169 -14.57 -40.62 23.95
CA ARG A 169 -13.32 -40.06 24.50
C ARG A 169 -12.30 -41.16 24.83
N GLU A 170 -12.68 -42.19 25.58
CA GLU A 170 -11.74 -43.26 25.96
C GLU A 170 -11.27 -44.07 24.74
N LEU A 171 -12.15 -44.38 23.79
CA LEU A 171 -11.76 -45.02 22.53
C LEU A 171 -10.82 -44.13 21.70
N GLY A 172 -11.02 -42.81 21.73
CA GLY A 172 -10.11 -41.84 21.15
C GLY A 172 -8.74 -41.83 21.84
N GLU A 173 -8.68 -41.99 23.17
CA GLU A 173 -7.41 -42.12 23.89
C GLU A 173 -6.67 -43.42 23.58
N LEU A 174 -7.40 -44.53 23.42
CA LEU A 174 -6.82 -45.78 22.93
C LEU A 174 -6.31 -45.63 21.50
N ALA A 175 -7.05 -44.98 20.60
CA ALA A 175 -6.57 -44.73 19.23
C ALA A 175 -5.27 -43.91 19.22
N ARG A 176 -5.18 -42.83 20.02
CA ARG A 176 -3.91 -42.08 20.16
C ARG A 176 -2.79 -42.90 20.82
N HIS A 177 -3.14 -43.96 21.54
CA HIS A 177 -2.16 -44.85 22.13
C HIS A 177 -1.66 -45.89 21.13
N ASP A 178 -2.52 -46.32 20.20
CA ASP A 178 -2.19 -47.17 19.06
C ASP A 178 -1.05 -46.54 18.25
N ASP A 179 -1.20 -45.28 17.85
CA ASP A 179 -0.17 -44.52 17.13
C ASP A 179 1.17 -44.52 17.89
N ARG A 180 1.15 -44.30 19.22
CA ARG A 180 2.37 -44.32 20.05
C ARG A 180 2.99 -45.71 20.17
N LEU A 181 2.20 -46.79 20.08
CA LEU A 181 2.74 -48.14 20.16
C LEU A 181 3.33 -48.55 18.81
N GLU A 182 2.76 -48.09 17.70
CA GLU A 182 3.36 -48.23 16.37
C GLU A 182 4.73 -47.53 16.33
N ASP A 183 4.83 -46.28 16.79
CA ASP A 183 6.12 -45.56 16.89
C ASP A 183 7.15 -46.35 17.73
N LEU A 184 6.72 -46.94 18.85
CA LEU A 184 7.60 -47.73 19.72
C LEU A 184 8.04 -49.07 19.10
N VAL A 185 7.27 -49.62 18.15
CA VAL A 185 7.69 -50.78 17.36
C VAL A 185 8.79 -50.37 16.39
N ASP A 186 8.57 -49.27 15.66
CA ASP A 186 9.56 -48.72 14.73
C ASP A 186 10.87 -48.38 15.46
N ASP A 187 10.78 -47.69 16.60
CA ASP A 187 11.92 -47.36 17.45
C ASP A 187 12.65 -48.61 17.99
N ALA A 188 11.95 -49.73 18.16
CA ALA A 188 12.56 -51.00 18.55
C ALA A 188 13.22 -51.74 17.36
N ASP A 189 12.66 -51.66 16.15
CA ASP A 189 13.27 -52.21 14.90
C ASP A 189 14.52 -51.42 14.45
N ASP A 190 14.67 -50.17 14.90
CA ASP A 190 15.90 -49.40 14.67
C ASP A 190 17.15 -50.00 15.34
N PHE A 191 16.99 -50.98 16.24
CA PHE A 191 18.10 -51.78 16.75
C PHE A 191 18.74 -52.61 15.63
N ARG A 192 19.91 -52.18 15.13
CA ARG A 192 20.64 -52.88 14.06
C ARG A 192 21.96 -53.44 14.58
N GLY A 193 21.95 -54.70 14.99
CA GLY A 193 23.15 -55.42 15.38
C GLY A 193 23.70 -56.32 14.26
N ASP A 194 24.96 -56.10 13.86
CA ASP A 194 25.68 -56.98 12.94
C ASP A 194 26.38 -58.14 13.64
N GLY A 195 26.61 -59.23 12.90
CA GLY A 195 27.39 -60.38 13.37
C GLY A 195 26.69 -61.13 14.51
N PRO A 196 27.29 -61.29 15.70
CA PRO A 196 26.72 -62.09 16.78
C PRO A 196 25.41 -61.52 17.35
N TRP A 197 25.05 -60.26 17.00
CA TRP A 197 23.81 -59.61 17.40
C TRP A 197 22.60 -59.91 16.48
N GLY A 198 22.81 -60.62 15.37
CA GLY A 198 21.78 -60.79 14.35
C GLY A 198 20.51 -61.52 14.83
N ASP A 199 20.68 -62.55 15.66
CA ASP A 199 19.54 -63.30 16.22
C ASP A 199 18.75 -62.47 17.24
N LEU A 200 19.45 -61.69 18.08
CA LEU A 200 18.82 -60.79 19.01
C LEU A 200 18.07 -59.66 18.29
N THR A 201 18.66 -59.09 17.23
CA THR A 201 18.03 -58.08 16.37
C THR A 201 16.72 -58.60 15.79
N SER A 202 16.77 -59.78 15.16
CA SER A 202 15.58 -60.44 14.58
C SER A 202 14.54 -60.81 15.63
N MET A 203 14.96 -61.03 16.88
CA MET A 203 14.04 -61.32 17.98
C MET A 203 13.34 -60.06 18.50
N VAL A 204 14.05 -58.94 18.64
CA VAL A 204 13.47 -57.65 19.07
C VAL A 204 12.34 -57.25 18.12
N ASP A 205 12.60 -57.26 16.82
CA ASP A 205 11.63 -56.98 15.76
C ASP A 205 10.37 -57.86 15.90
N ARG A 206 10.55 -59.20 15.87
CA ARG A 206 9.43 -60.16 16.02
C ARG A 206 8.62 -59.96 17.31
N VAL A 207 9.27 -59.64 18.42
CA VAL A 207 8.61 -59.47 19.72
C VAL A 207 7.87 -58.14 19.80
N ALA A 208 8.42 -57.06 19.24
CA ALA A 208 7.74 -55.77 19.11
C ALA A 208 6.47 -55.92 18.27
N ASP A 209 6.59 -56.53 17.09
CA ASP A 209 5.48 -56.87 16.19
C ASP A 209 4.41 -57.73 16.87
N ALA A 210 4.83 -58.77 17.60
CA ALA A 210 3.88 -59.65 18.29
C ALA A 210 3.09 -58.93 19.37
N MET A 211 3.73 -58.02 20.12
CA MET A 211 3.07 -57.20 21.15
C MET A 211 2.11 -56.19 20.52
N TYR A 212 2.51 -55.51 19.46
CA TYR A 212 1.64 -54.57 18.76
C TYR A 212 0.46 -55.27 18.09
N GLY A 213 0.69 -56.43 17.46
CA GLY A 213 -0.38 -57.27 16.95
C GLY A 213 -1.35 -57.76 18.03
N GLN A 214 -0.88 -57.98 19.27
CA GLN A 214 -1.76 -58.25 20.40
C GLN A 214 -2.60 -57.01 20.77
N TRP A 215 -1.97 -55.84 20.89
CA TRP A 215 -2.65 -54.58 21.15
C TRP A 215 -3.77 -54.32 20.12
N GLN A 216 -3.52 -54.51 18.83
CA GLN A 216 -4.54 -54.31 17.79
C GLN A 216 -5.76 -55.22 17.97
N ARG A 217 -5.54 -56.49 18.33
CA ARG A 217 -6.64 -57.43 18.62
C ARG A 217 -7.45 -57.00 19.84
N ASP A 218 -6.78 -56.57 20.90
CA ASP A 218 -7.41 -56.13 22.14
C ASP A 218 -8.18 -54.80 21.94
N LEU A 219 -7.66 -53.88 21.11
CA LEU A 219 -8.34 -52.67 20.68
C LEU A 219 -9.62 -52.98 19.90
N GLU A 220 -9.56 -53.92 18.96
CA GLU A 220 -10.74 -54.34 18.19
C GLU A 220 -11.79 -54.99 19.09
N GLN A 221 -11.37 -55.87 20.01
CA GLN A 221 -12.27 -56.46 21.00
C GLN A 221 -12.92 -55.39 21.89
N THR A 222 -12.15 -54.37 22.30
CA THR A 222 -12.67 -53.24 23.07
C THR A 222 -13.72 -52.45 22.28
N ARG A 223 -13.43 -52.12 21.02
CA ARG A 223 -14.39 -51.43 20.13
C ARG A 223 -15.69 -52.21 20.00
N ARG A 224 -15.63 -53.53 19.81
CA ARG A 224 -16.83 -54.39 19.76
C ARG A 224 -17.59 -54.39 21.09
N GLY A 225 -16.88 -54.44 22.22
CA GLY A 225 -17.49 -54.39 23.56
C GLY A 225 -18.21 -53.07 23.84
N CYS A 226 -17.77 -51.96 23.23
CA CYS A 226 -18.35 -50.63 23.38
C CYS A 226 -19.37 -50.26 22.29
N GLU A 227 -19.58 -51.13 21.28
CA GLU A 227 -20.36 -50.80 20.07
C GLU A 227 -21.81 -50.38 20.38
N ALA A 228 -22.45 -51.04 21.34
CA ALA A 228 -23.83 -50.71 21.73
C ALA A 228 -23.94 -49.27 22.26
N LEU A 229 -23.02 -48.86 23.14
CA LEU A 229 -22.97 -47.50 23.70
C LEU A 229 -22.62 -46.46 22.65
N MET A 230 -21.76 -46.80 21.67
CA MET A 230 -21.42 -45.90 20.56
C MET A 230 -22.62 -45.52 19.69
N ARG A 231 -23.73 -46.28 19.76
CA ARG A 231 -25.00 -45.93 19.10
C ARG A 231 -25.77 -44.82 19.82
N GLY A 232 -25.41 -44.45 21.05
CA GLY A 232 -26.05 -43.39 21.81
C GLY A 232 -27.57 -43.60 21.94
N PRO A 233 -28.43 -42.65 21.53
CA PRO A 233 -29.88 -42.84 21.55
C PRO A 233 -30.41 -44.07 20.79
N ASP A 234 -29.65 -44.58 19.82
CA ASP A 234 -29.98 -45.81 19.07
C ASP A 234 -29.51 -47.11 19.78
N HIS A 235 -29.02 -47.01 21.01
CA HIS A 235 -28.72 -48.16 21.85
C HIS A 235 -29.93 -49.11 21.92
N PRO A 236 -29.78 -50.44 21.70
CA PRO A 236 -30.91 -51.35 21.52
C PRO A 236 -32.00 -51.26 22.61
N VAL A 237 -31.59 -51.26 23.88
CA VAL A 237 -32.51 -51.15 25.03
C VAL A 237 -33.16 -49.78 25.13
N VAL A 238 -32.42 -48.71 24.80
CA VAL A 238 -32.94 -47.34 24.83
C VAL A 238 -33.99 -47.20 23.75
N ARG A 239 -33.69 -47.61 22.51
CA ARG A 239 -34.61 -47.59 21.38
C ARG A 239 -35.88 -48.39 21.65
N GLU A 240 -35.76 -49.59 22.20
CA GLU A 240 -36.92 -50.41 22.59
C GLU A 240 -37.77 -49.70 23.67
N THR A 241 -37.12 -49.16 24.70
CA THR A 241 -37.79 -48.46 25.79
C THR A 241 -38.50 -47.21 25.30
N LEU A 242 -37.85 -46.38 24.48
CA LEU A 242 -38.44 -45.18 23.88
C LEU A 242 -39.63 -45.52 22.99
N SER A 243 -39.53 -46.60 22.19
CA SER A 243 -40.64 -47.08 21.38
C SER A 243 -41.84 -47.46 22.25
N ARG A 244 -41.62 -48.18 23.36
CA ARG A 244 -42.69 -48.57 24.29
C ARG A 244 -43.30 -47.35 24.99
N LEU A 245 -42.47 -46.48 25.56
CA LEU A 245 -42.92 -45.27 26.25
C LEU A 245 -43.71 -44.37 25.29
N GLY A 246 -43.24 -44.16 24.06
CA GLY A 246 -43.93 -43.34 23.06
C GLY A 246 -45.26 -43.95 22.57
N SER A 247 -45.40 -45.27 22.64
CA SER A 247 -46.66 -45.98 22.37
C SER A 247 -47.68 -45.90 23.51
N SER A 248 -47.29 -45.49 24.73
CA SER A 248 -48.21 -45.36 25.86
C SER A 248 -49.04 -44.05 25.76
N ALA A 249 -50.23 -44.03 26.35
CA ALA A 249 -51.05 -42.81 26.38
C ALA A 249 -50.38 -41.67 27.16
N GLY A 250 -49.69 -41.99 28.26
CA GLY A 250 -48.91 -41.03 29.05
C GLY A 250 -47.72 -40.47 28.28
N GLY A 251 -46.97 -41.33 27.59
CA GLY A 251 -45.84 -40.91 26.76
C GLY A 251 -46.25 -40.04 25.57
N ARG A 252 -47.34 -40.37 24.86
CA ARG A 252 -47.88 -39.48 23.82
C ARG A 252 -48.22 -38.09 24.36
N LYS A 253 -48.90 -38.02 25.50
CA LYS A 253 -49.25 -36.74 26.13
C LYS A 253 -48.00 -35.92 26.48
N ALA A 254 -46.97 -36.57 27.02
CA ALA A 254 -45.70 -35.91 27.35
C ALA A 254 -44.95 -35.42 26.11
N ILE A 255 -44.91 -36.19 25.01
CA ILE A 255 -44.31 -35.71 23.75
C ILE A 255 -45.07 -34.50 23.21
N ILE A 256 -46.40 -34.52 23.24
CA ILE A 256 -47.23 -33.37 22.81
C ILE A 256 -46.94 -32.13 23.68
N GLU A 257 -46.81 -32.30 24.99
CA GLU A 257 -46.47 -31.21 25.90
C GLU A 257 -45.06 -30.66 25.66
N GLN A 258 -44.08 -31.54 25.44
CA GLN A 258 -42.72 -31.15 25.08
C GLN A 258 -42.68 -30.41 23.73
N LEU A 259 -43.38 -30.90 22.71
CA LEU A 259 -43.49 -30.24 21.41
C LEU A 259 -44.07 -28.82 21.53
N ARG A 260 -45.08 -28.63 22.39
CA ARG A 260 -45.63 -27.29 22.67
C ARG A 260 -44.61 -26.39 23.37
N ASN A 261 -43.87 -26.93 24.34
CA ASN A 261 -42.83 -26.18 25.06
C ASN A 261 -41.71 -25.76 24.10
N ASP A 262 -41.24 -26.68 23.25
CA ASP A 262 -40.22 -26.40 22.23
C ASP A 262 -40.72 -25.40 21.19
N THR A 263 -42.00 -25.47 20.79
CA THR A 263 -42.62 -24.49 19.87
C THR A 263 -42.67 -23.08 20.49
N ARG A 264 -42.97 -22.96 21.79
CA ARG A 264 -42.92 -21.66 22.49
C ARG A 264 -41.49 -21.14 22.65
N ALA A 265 -40.55 -22.03 22.99
CA ALA A 265 -39.14 -21.67 23.09
C ALA A 265 -38.58 -21.24 21.73
N LEU A 266 -39.01 -21.89 20.64
CA LEU A 266 -38.67 -21.55 19.27
C LEU A 266 -39.19 -20.16 18.89
N ALA A 267 -40.45 -19.86 19.19
CA ALA A 267 -40.99 -18.51 18.99
C ALA A 267 -40.19 -17.45 19.77
N SER A 268 -39.82 -17.75 21.02
CA SER A 268 -38.97 -16.85 21.83
C SER A 268 -37.56 -16.70 21.27
N ALA A 269 -36.96 -17.76 20.73
CA ALA A 269 -35.64 -17.70 20.12
C ALA A 269 -35.65 -16.85 18.83
N LEU A 270 -36.68 -17.03 17.99
CA LEU A 270 -36.88 -16.23 16.78
C LEU A 270 -37.14 -14.75 17.08
N ALA A 271 -37.90 -14.45 18.14
CA ALA A 271 -38.18 -13.06 18.54
C ALA A 271 -36.95 -12.27 19.01
N ASN A 272 -35.82 -12.96 19.27
CA ASN A 272 -34.58 -12.37 19.75
C ASN A 272 -33.46 -12.47 18.71
N VAL A 273 -33.76 -12.80 17.44
CA VAL A 273 -32.72 -12.91 16.41
C VAL A 273 -32.18 -11.52 16.08
N SER A 274 -33.05 -10.53 15.85
CA SER A 274 -32.74 -9.14 15.54
C SER A 274 -31.91 -8.45 16.61
N GLU A 275 -32.20 -8.68 17.89
CA GLU A 275 -31.45 -8.14 19.04
C GLU A 275 -30.07 -8.78 19.23
N ASP A 276 -29.88 -10.02 18.76
CA ASP A 276 -28.59 -10.69 18.85
C ASP A 276 -27.59 -10.09 17.85
N SER A 277 -26.45 -9.61 18.36
CA SER A 277 -25.26 -9.31 17.55
C SER A 277 -24.68 -10.57 16.89
N GLY A 278 -25.03 -11.73 17.46
CA GLY A 278 -24.72 -13.11 17.15
C GLY A 278 -25.48 -13.76 15.98
N MET A 279 -25.17 -15.04 15.75
CA MET A 279 -26.08 -16.03 15.13
C MET A 279 -26.71 -16.92 16.21
N GLY A 280 -26.46 -16.65 17.49
CA GLY A 280 -26.74 -17.58 18.59
C GLY A 280 -28.23 -17.82 18.81
N SER A 281 -29.05 -16.77 18.69
CA SER A 281 -30.51 -16.91 18.72
C SER A 281 -31.04 -17.78 17.56
N LEU A 282 -30.46 -17.66 16.36
CA LEU A 282 -30.89 -18.42 15.18
C LEU A 282 -30.43 -19.88 15.26
N GLU A 283 -29.20 -20.14 15.69
CA GLU A 283 -28.69 -21.49 15.93
C GLU A 283 -29.52 -22.22 16.99
N ARG A 284 -29.89 -21.53 18.06
CA ARG A 284 -30.81 -22.05 19.08
C ARG A 284 -32.17 -22.39 18.47
N ALA A 285 -32.72 -21.52 17.64
CA ALA A 285 -33.99 -21.77 16.94
C ALA A 285 -33.89 -23.00 16.01
N LYS A 286 -32.78 -23.19 15.26
CA LYS A 286 -32.57 -24.35 14.38
C LYS A 286 -32.54 -25.64 15.19
N SER A 287 -31.83 -25.63 16.32
CA SER A 287 -31.78 -26.77 17.25
C SER A 287 -33.15 -27.12 17.85
N LEU A 288 -33.95 -26.12 18.24
CA LEU A 288 -35.32 -26.32 18.71
C LEU A 288 -36.23 -26.88 17.62
N LEU A 289 -36.07 -26.42 16.37
CA LEU A 289 -36.83 -26.92 15.23
C LEU A 289 -36.52 -28.39 14.92
N ASP A 290 -35.26 -28.80 15.05
CA ASP A 290 -34.85 -30.21 14.93
C ASP A 290 -35.39 -31.08 16.06
N ASN A 291 -35.48 -30.55 17.29
CA ASN A 291 -36.17 -31.22 18.40
C ASN A 291 -37.65 -31.45 18.09
N ILE A 292 -38.32 -30.43 17.53
CA ILE A 292 -39.73 -30.52 17.12
C ILE A 292 -39.92 -31.58 16.03
N ASP A 293 -39.09 -31.58 14.98
CA ASP A 293 -39.14 -32.58 13.91
C ASP A 293 -38.96 -34.01 14.45
N ARG A 294 -37.97 -34.23 15.32
CA ARG A 294 -37.77 -35.52 16.00
C ARG A 294 -38.98 -35.92 16.85
N GLY A 295 -39.56 -35.00 17.61
CA GLY A 295 -40.76 -35.26 18.40
C GLY A 295 -41.97 -35.64 17.54
N ILE A 296 -42.16 -35.00 16.39
CA ILE A 296 -43.20 -35.35 15.41
C ILE A 296 -42.96 -36.76 14.84
N GLN A 297 -41.74 -37.08 14.44
CA GLN A 297 -41.38 -38.41 13.93
C GLN A 297 -41.61 -39.51 14.99
N ASN A 298 -41.33 -39.22 16.26
CA ASN A 298 -41.60 -40.13 17.37
C ASN A 298 -43.11 -40.36 17.58
N LEU A 299 -43.94 -39.32 17.44
CA LEU A 299 -45.39 -39.49 17.45
C LEU A 299 -45.88 -40.30 16.24
N ALA A 300 -45.32 -40.05 15.05
CA ALA A 300 -45.73 -40.69 13.81
C ALA A 300 -45.51 -42.21 13.79
N ARG A 301 -44.44 -42.70 14.45
CA ARG A 301 -44.14 -44.14 14.55
C ARG A 301 -45.13 -44.91 15.41
N ASN A 302 -45.90 -44.23 16.27
CA ASN A 302 -46.80 -44.84 17.23
C ASN A 302 -48.26 -44.60 16.79
N ALA A 303 -48.82 -45.55 16.02
CA ALA A 303 -50.18 -45.45 15.52
C ALA A 303 -51.19 -45.18 16.65
N THR A 304 -51.97 -44.11 16.51
CA THR A 304 -52.96 -43.68 17.51
C THR A 304 -54.25 -43.20 16.86
N THR A 305 -55.37 -43.36 17.57
CA THR A 305 -56.67 -42.80 17.20
C THR A 305 -56.88 -41.41 17.79
N ASP A 306 -55.96 -40.91 18.61
CA ASP A 306 -56.01 -39.59 19.23
C ASP A 306 -56.00 -38.48 18.17
N LYS A 307 -57.01 -37.60 18.23
CA LYS A 307 -57.24 -36.56 17.23
C LYS A 307 -56.14 -35.51 17.23
N GLU A 308 -55.61 -35.16 18.40
CA GLU A 308 -54.57 -34.14 18.54
C GLU A 308 -53.24 -34.63 17.97
N THR A 309 -52.86 -35.87 18.28
CA THR A 309 -51.66 -36.51 17.73
C THR A 309 -51.73 -36.56 16.20
N LYS A 310 -52.88 -36.93 15.62
CA LYS A 310 -53.07 -36.93 14.16
C LYS A 310 -52.84 -35.56 13.55
N VAL A 311 -53.39 -34.50 14.16
CA VAL A 311 -53.19 -33.13 13.67
C VAL A 311 -51.71 -32.75 13.66
N ILE A 312 -50.98 -33.06 14.73
CA ILE A 312 -49.54 -32.78 14.83
C ILE A 312 -48.77 -33.54 13.74
N VAL A 313 -48.96 -34.86 13.66
CA VAL A 313 -48.23 -35.72 12.71
C VAL A 313 -48.53 -35.39 11.25
N GLU A 314 -49.78 -35.05 10.93
CA GLU A 314 -50.19 -34.78 9.54
C GLU A 314 -49.86 -33.36 9.09
N LYS A 315 -49.95 -32.36 9.98
CA LYS A 315 -49.83 -30.95 9.59
C LYS A 315 -48.48 -30.30 9.95
N TRP A 316 -47.93 -30.58 11.14
CA TRP A 316 -46.73 -29.87 11.60
C TRP A 316 -45.47 -30.11 10.76
N PRO A 317 -45.24 -31.27 10.09
CA PRO A 317 -44.09 -31.44 9.20
C PRO A 317 -44.00 -30.36 8.11
N GLU A 318 -45.14 -29.88 7.61
CA GLU A 318 -45.17 -28.80 6.63
C GLU A 318 -44.74 -27.46 7.25
N GLY A 319 -45.15 -27.19 8.50
CA GLY A 319 -44.68 -26.03 9.26
C GLY A 319 -43.17 -26.07 9.53
N VAL A 320 -42.63 -27.24 9.87
CA VAL A 320 -41.19 -27.45 10.03
C VAL A 320 -40.43 -27.16 8.73
N ARG A 321 -40.91 -27.70 7.60
CA ARG A 321 -40.31 -27.48 6.28
C ARG A 321 -40.29 -26.00 5.91
N GLN A 322 -41.44 -25.33 5.98
CA GLN A 322 -41.55 -23.90 5.66
C GLN A 322 -40.68 -23.04 6.58
N LEU A 323 -40.60 -23.37 7.87
CA LEU A 323 -39.77 -22.60 8.80
C LEU A 323 -38.28 -22.82 8.54
N ARG A 324 -37.83 -24.03 8.18
CA ARG A 324 -36.42 -24.25 7.80
C ARG A 324 -36.01 -23.33 6.65
N GLU A 325 -36.83 -23.28 5.60
CA GLU A 325 -36.63 -22.39 4.46
C GLU A 325 -36.58 -20.91 4.90
N ALA A 326 -37.57 -20.47 5.69
CA ALA A 326 -37.61 -19.09 6.19
C ALA A 326 -36.44 -18.73 7.11
N MET A 327 -35.92 -19.69 7.88
CA MET A 327 -34.77 -19.49 8.77
C MET A 327 -33.44 -19.37 8.01
N ASP A 328 -33.31 -20.01 6.85
CA ASP A 328 -32.14 -19.84 5.99
C ASP A 328 -32.13 -18.43 5.36
N ASP A 329 -33.30 -17.93 4.96
CA ASP A 329 -33.41 -16.54 4.51
C ASP A 329 -33.16 -15.53 5.65
N LEU A 330 -33.63 -15.84 6.88
CA LEU A 330 -33.33 -15.02 8.06
C LEU A 330 -31.84 -15.03 8.43
N GLU A 331 -31.15 -16.15 8.20
CA GLU A 331 -29.70 -16.25 8.33
C GLU A 331 -28.98 -15.29 7.37
N ASP A 332 -29.40 -15.26 6.11
CA ASP A 332 -28.82 -14.38 5.11
C ASP A 332 -29.10 -12.90 5.41
N LEU A 333 -30.32 -12.55 5.88
CA LEU A 333 -30.63 -11.21 6.41
C LEU A 333 -29.64 -10.78 7.50
N LYS A 334 -29.34 -11.68 8.44
CA LYS A 334 -28.41 -11.40 9.55
C LYS A 334 -26.96 -11.28 9.10
N ARG A 335 -26.52 -12.12 8.16
CA ARG A 335 -25.19 -12.00 7.56
C ARG A 335 -25.02 -10.66 6.86
N HIS A 336 -26.03 -10.23 6.10
CA HIS A 336 -26.05 -8.92 5.47
C HIS A 336 -25.98 -7.78 6.48
N GLN A 337 -26.73 -7.85 7.59
CA GLN A 337 -26.66 -6.86 8.68
C GLN A 337 -25.22 -6.71 9.22
N ARG A 338 -24.59 -7.82 9.60
CA ARG A 338 -23.22 -7.84 10.15
C ARG A 338 -22.17 -7.28 9.19
N ASP A 339 -22.34 -7.57 7.90
CA ASP A 339 -21.47 -7.07 6.85
C ASP A 339 -21.59 -5.55 6.64
N MET A 340 -22.76 -4.97 6.96
CA MET A 340 -23.04 -3.54 6.86
C MET A 340 -22.48 -2.76 8.05
N ASP A 341 -22.56 -3.32 9.26
CA ASP A 341 -22.19 -2.65 10.52
C ASP A 341 -20.82 -1.93 10.50
N PRO A 342 -19.72 -2.49 9.97
CA PRO A 342 -18.43 -1.82 9.99
C PRO A 342 -18.24 -0.75 8.90
N LEU A 343 -19.13 -0.64 7.91
CA LEU A 343 -18.92 0.22 6.74
C LEU A 343 -18.92 1.73 7.06
N PRO A 344 -19.82 2.28 7.89
CA PRO A 344 -19.78 3.69 8.25
C PRO A 344 -18.43 4.11 8.85
N ASP A 345 -17.86 3.29 9.74
CA ASP A 345 -16.57 3.59 10.38
C ASP A 345 -15.40 3.47 9.40
N ARG A 346 -15.43 2.50 8.49
CA ARG A 346 -14.43 2.42 7.41
C ARG A 346 -14.47 3.66 6.50
N CYS A 347 -15.64 4.21 6.21
CA CYS A 347 -15.74 5.45 5.44
C CYS A 347 -15.19 6.66 6.20
N ARG A 348 -15.49 6.78 7.50
CA ARG A 348 -14.89 7.81 8.36
C ARG A 348 -13.37 7.69 8.43
N GLN A 349 -12.83 6.47 8.49
CA GLN A 349 -11.39 6.21 8.44
C GLN A 349 -10.78 6.71 7.12
N LYS A 350 -11.41 6.43 5.99
CA LYS A 350 -10.94 6.91 4.67
C LYS A 350 -11.01 8.43 4.54
N GLU A 351 -12.03 9.06 5.11
CA GLU A 351 -12.12 10.52 5.19
C GLU A 351 -11.01 11.11 6.08
N ALA A 352 -10.68 10.44 7.20
CA ALA A 352 -9.55 10.83 8.04
C ALA A 352 -8.20 10.68 7.30
N GLU A 353 -7.98 9.58 6.57
CA GLU A 353 -6.80 9.39 5.71
C GLU A 353 -6.68 10.52 4.66
N LEU A 354 -7.80 10.95 4.07
CA LEU A 354 -7.83 12.09 3.15
C LEU A 354 -7.46 13.40 3.85
N ARG A 355 -8.00 13.67 5.04
CA ARG A 355 -7.63 14.86 5.84
C ARG A 355 -6.14 14.87 6.19
N ASP A 356 -5.58 13.72 6.55
CA ASP A 356 -4.16 13.57 6.83
C ASP A 356 -3.29 13.79 5.59
N ALA A 357 -3.74 13.33 4.42
CA ALA A 357 -3.08 13.62 3.16
C ALA A 357 -3.12 15.12 2.84
N VAL A 358 -4.27 15.78 3.03
CA VAL A 358 -4.41 17.23 2.89
C VAL A 358 -3.49 17.98 3.86
N SER A 359 -3.39 17.55 5.12
CA SER A 359 -2.50 18.18 6.10
C SER A 359 -1.02 18.01 5.73
N ARG A 360 -0.62 16.83 5.25
CA ARG A 360 0.77 16.56 4.85
C ARG A 360 1.20 17.33 3.60
N ASN A 361 0.28 17.62 2.70
CA ASN A 361 0.53 18.41 1.49
C ASN A 361 0.19 19.90 1.66
N GLY A 362 -0.16 20.36 2.88
CA GLY A 362 -0.80 21.66 3.12
C GLY A 362 0.04 22.88 2.72
N ASP A 363 1.35 22.72 2.60
CA ASP A 363 2.27 23.78 2.19
C ASP A 363 2.96 23.49 0.84
N ASP A 364 2.73 22.32 0.25
CA ASP A 364 3.35 21.93 -1.00
C ASP A 364 2.43 22.27 -2.19
N PRO A 365 2.83 23.19 -3.08
CA PRO A 365 2.07 23.49 -4.28
C PRO A 365 1.95 22.31 -5.27
N ASP A 366 2.81 21.29 -5.18
CA ASP A 366 2.61 20.03 -5.92
C ASP A 366 1.31 19.33 -5.46
N GLY A 367 0.89 19.58 -4.22
CA GLY A 367 -0.40 19.15 -3.67
C GLY A 367 -1.61 19.62 -4.49
N ILE A 368 -1.49 20.64 -5.35
CA ILE A 368 -2.60 21.08 -6.20
C ILE A 368 -2.96 20.00 -7.24
N ASP A 369 -1.96 19.31 -7.78
CA ASP A 369 -2.16 18.26 -8.77
C ASP A 369 -2.25 16.86 -8.12
N GLU A 370 -1.60 16.66 -6.96
CA GLU A 370 -1.55 15.37 -6.26
C GLU A 370 -2.77 15.10 -5.36
N LEU A 371 -3.31 16.10 -4.66
CA LEU A 371 -4.46 15.89 -3.76
C LEU A 371 -5.70 15.32 -4.48
N PRO A 372 -6.09 15.80 -5.68
CA PRO A 372 -7.19 15.19 -6.43
C PRO A 372 -6.95 13.72 -6.78
N LYS A 373 -5.70 13.32 -7.07
CA LYS A 373 -5.35 11.92 -7.39
C LYS A 373 -5.43 11.03 -6.15
N ILE A 374 -4.89 11.49 -5.02
CA ILE A 374 -4.96 10.77 -3.75
C ILE A 374 -6.42 10.58 -3.34
N ALA A 375 -7.23 11.65 -3.43
CA ALA A 375 -8.65 11.58 -3.11
C ALA A 375 -9.40 10.60 -4.02
N GLU A 376 -9.10 10.58 -5.32
CA GLU A 376 -9.71 9.62 -6.25
C GLU A 376 -9.28 8.17 -5.95
N ALA A 377 -8.01 7.94 -5.60
CA ALA A 377 -7.52 6.62 -5.20
C ALA A 377 -8.19 6.09 -3.91
N LEU A 378 -8.52 6.98 -2.97
CA LEU A 378 -9.29 6.63 -1.78
C LEU A 378 -10.79 6.44 -2.08
N ALA A 379 -11.36 7.23 -3.00
CA ALA A 379 -12.76 7.18 -3.36
C ALA A 379 -13.14 5.92 -4.15
N ALA A 380 -12.28 5.46 -5.08
CA ALA A 380 -12.56 4.32 -5.95
C ALA A 380 -12.98 3.03 -5.20
N PRO A 381 -12.24 2.53 -4.19
CA PRO A 381 -12.67 1.36 -3.43
C PRO A 381 -13.94 1.61 -2.61
N VAL A 382 -14.17 2.84 -2.15
CA VAL A 382 -15.40 3.20 -1.43
C VAL A 382 -16.61 3.15 -2.37
N ARG A 383 -16.53 3.71 -3.59
CA ARG A 383 -17.61 3.64 -4.58
C ARG A 383 -17.93 2.19 -4.98
N ALA A 384 -16.90 1.36 -5.18
CA ALA A 384 -17.09 -0.06 -5.45
C ALA A 384 -17.77 -0.78 -4.27
N GLY A 385 -17.35 -0.47 -3.03
CA GLY A 385 -18.01 -0.97 -1.82
C GLY A 385 -19.47 -0.53 -1.70
N MET A 386 -19.78 0.72 -2.03
CA MET A 386 -21.15 1.25 -2.01
C MET A 386 -22.05 0.61 -3.07
N ALA A 387 -21.53 0.38 -4.28
CA ALA A 387 -22.27 -0.34 -5.31
C ALA A 387 -22.65 -1.77 -4.85
N LYS A 388 -21.72 -2.45 -4.16
CA LYS A 388 -21.98 -3.77 -3.57
C LYS A 388 -22.97 -3.69 -2.39
N ALA A 389 -22.91 -2.63 -1.58
CA ALA A 389 -23.88 -2.39 -0.52
C ALA A 389 -25.30 -2.17 -1.07
N ASP A 390 -25.43 -1.49 -2.21
CA ASP A 390 -26.71 -1.31 -2.92
C ASP A 390 -27.25 -2.61 -3.53
N GLU A 391 -26.37 -3.46 -4.06
CA GLU A 391 -26.72 -4.82 -4.52
C GLU A 391 -27.26 -5.65 -3.36
N ARG A 392 -26.54 -5.67 -2.25
CA ARG A 392 -26.95 -6.37 -1.02
C ARG A 392 -28.27 -5.87 -0.45
N LEU A 393 -28.58 -4.57 -0.57
CA LEU A 393 -29.90 -4.07 -0.16
C LEU A 393 -31.04 -4.70 -0.97
N ARG A 394 -30.86 -4.89 -2.27
CA ARG A 394 -31.86 -5.55 -3.12
C ARG A 394 -31.97 -7.05 -2.81
N GLU A 395 -30.85 -7.71 -2.53
CA GLU A 395 -30.84 -9.09 -2.06
C GLU A 395 -31.58 -9.21 -0.72
N ASN A 396 -31.26 -8.34 0.23
CA ASN A 396 -31.90 -8.27 1.55
C ASN A 396 -33.42 -8.01 1.46
N ASP A 397 -33.88 -7.17 0.52
CA ASP A 397 -35.32 -6.99 0.23
C ASP A 397 -35.97 -8.31 -0.25
N SER A 398 -35.27 -9.07 -1.09
CA SER A 398 -35.77 -10.36 -1.57
C SER A 398 -35.78 -11.41 -0.46
N ASP A 399 -34.73 -11.46 0.37
CA ASP A 399 -34.61 -12.38 1.50
C ASP A 399 -35.70 -12.11 2.53
N LEU A 400 -36.03 -10.84 2.78
CA LEU A 400 -37.15 -10.44 3.63
C LEU A 400 -38.48 -11.04 3.13
N GLY A 401 -38.72 -10.95 1.82
CA GLY A 401 -39.92 -11.52 1.22
C GLY A 401 -40.04 -13.03 1.45
N ARG A 402 -38.93 -13.76 1.34
CA ARG A 402 -38.90 -15.23 1.51
C ARG A 402 -38.92 -15.66 2.98
N ALA A 403 -38.19 -14.97 3.86
CA ALA A 403 -38.25 -15.16 5.31
C ALA A 403 -39.68 -14.97 5.86
N LYS A 404 -40.48 -14.10 5.23
CA LYS A 404 -41.88 -13.86 5.60
C LYS A 404 -42.87 -14.84 4.98
N ALA A 405 -42.44 -15.71 4.07
CA ALA A 405 -43.31 -16.62 3.32
C ALA A 405 -43.86 -17.79 4.17
N LEU A 406 -43.46 -17.91 5.44
CA LEU A 406 -44.05 -18.86 6.38
C LEU A 406 -45.56 -18.62 6.52
N SER A 407 -46.33 -19.51 5.90
CA SER A 407 -47.79 -19.42 5.81
C SER A 407 -48.51 -20.38 6.76
N PHE A 408 -47.79 -21.35 7.31
CA PHE A 408 -48.32 -22.34 8.23
C PHE A 408 -48.88 -21.68 9.51
N ALA A 409 -50.16 -21.94 9.80
CA ALA A 409 -50.94 -21.20 10.79
C ALA A 409 -51.82 -22.14 11.63
N GLU A 410 -51.20 -23.05 12.38
CA GLU A 410 -51.91 -24.00 13.26
C GLU A 410 -51.54 -23.75 14.73
N ALA A 411 -52.53 -23.34 15.53
CA ALA A 411 -52.41 -23.20 16.99
C ALA A 411 -51.13 -22.47 17.46
N GLU A 412 -50.22 -23.17 18.15
CA GLU A 412 -48.97 -22.64 18.70
C GLU A 412 -47.99 -22.12 17.63
N TRP A 413 -48.09 -22.59 16.39
CA TRP A 413 -47.27 -22.11 15.27
C TRP A 413 -47.56 -20.67 14.87
N ASN A 414 -48.72 -20.12 15.25
CA ASN A 414 -48.98 -18.70 15.03
C ASN A 414 -47.94 -17.81 15.72
N SER A 415 -47.54 -18.16 16.95
CA SER A 415 -46.50 -17.42 17.67
C SER A 415 -45.12 -17.54 17.01
N VAL A 416 -44.80 -18.71 16.46
CA VAL A 416 -43.55 -18.94 15.71
C VAL A 416 -43.52 -18.11 14.44
N ARG A 417 -44.61 -18.13 13.65
CA ARG A 417 -44.75 -17.33 12.44
C ARG A 417 -44.66 -15.83 12.74
N ASP A 418 -45.44 -15.35 13.70
CA ASP A 418 -45.50 -13.92 14.02
C ASP A 418 -44.15 -13.42 14.58
N ALA A 419 -43.44 -14.25 15.35
CA ALA A 419 -42.09 -13.94 15.82
C ALA A 419 -41.08 -13.88 14.67
N GLY A 420 -41.04 -14.90 13.81
CA GLY A 420 -40.12 -14.95 12.66
C GLY A 420 -40.36 -13.80 11.68
N GLN A 421 -41.61 -13.48 11.35
CA GLN A 421 -41.95 -12.37 10.46
C GLN A 421 -41.57 -11.00 11.05
N ARG A 422 -41.83 -10.78 12.34
CA ARG A 422 -41.46 -9.55 13.04
C ARG A 422 -39.95 -9.35 13.08
N ASP A 423 -39.23 -10.42 13.39
CA ASP A 423 -37.78 -10.36 13.53
C ASP A 423 -37.08 -10.18 12.17
N ALA A 424 -37.61 -10.80 11.11
CA ALA A 424 -37.17 -10.52 9.75
C ALA A 424 -37.36 -9.03 9.37
N ASP A 425 -38.51 -8.44 9.70
CA ASP A 425 -38.78 -7.01 9.47
C ASP A 425 -37.80 -6.11 10.27
N GLU A 426 -37.45 -6.49 11.49
CA GLU A 426 -36.54 -5.72 12.35
C GLU A 426 -35.07 -5.84 11.93
N THR A 427 -34.63 -7.05 11.57
CA THR A 427 -33.30 -7.31 11.01
C THR A 427 -33.10 -6.54 9.71
N HIS A 428 -34.09 -6.59 8.80
CA HIS A 428 -34.07 -5.81 7.55
C HIS A 428 -34.03 -4.30 7.82
N ARG A 429 -34.88 -3.79 8.73
CA ARG A 429 -34.87 -2.36 9.10
C ARG A 429 -33.50 -1.92 9.61
N THR A 430 -32.86 -2.73 10.45
CA THR A 430 -31.53 -2.44 10.98
C THR A 430 -30.48 -2.39 9.88
N PHE A 431 -30.54 -3.33 8.92
CA PHE A 431 -29.70 -3.30 7.72
C PHE A 431 -29.93 -2.03 6.89
N ALA A 432 -31.18 -1.67 6.59
CA ALA A 432 -31.52 -0.49 5.80
C ALA A 432 -31.07 0.82 6.47
N ASP A 433 -31.22 0.93 7.79
CA ASP A 433 -30.69 2.05 8.57
C ASP A 433 -29.16 2.09 8.56
N GLY A 434 -28.51 0.93 8.64
CA GLY A 434 -27.05 0.78 8.50
C GLY A 434 -26.55 1.21 7.11
N HIS A 435 -27.25 0.81 6.05
CA HIS A 435 -26.97 1.23 4.68
C HIS A 435 -27.08 2.75 4.53
N LYS A 436 -28.17 3.36 5.02
CA LYS A 436 -28.37 4.81 5.00
C LYS A 436 -27.24 5.55 5.73
N LYS A 437 -26.87 5.10 6.93
CA LYS A 437 -25.73 5.67 7.69
C LYS A 437 -24.42 5.54 6.93
N THR A 438 -24.23 4.44 6.20
CA THR A 438 -23.06 4.23 5.36
C THR A 438 -23.03 5.21 4.20
N VAL A 439 -24.14 5.38 3.46
CA VAL A 439 -24.26 6.38 2.39
C VAL A 439 -23.89 7.78 2.90
N GLU A 440 -24.44 8.18 4.04
CA GLU A 440 -24.16 9.47 4.67
C GLU A 440 -22.67 9.61 5.07
N ALA A 441 -22.09 8.59 5.71
CA ALA A 441 -20.69 8.58 6.13
C ALA A 441 -19.69 8.57 4.96
N CYS A 442 -20.06 7.95 3.83
CA CYS A 442 -19.20 7.88 2.65
C CYS A 442 -19.40 9.06 1.68
N ALA A 443 -20.39 9.93 1.90
CA ALA A 443 -20.81 10.94 0.93
C ALA A 443 -19.66 11.85 0.48
N GLU A 444 -18.86 12.35 1.41
CA GLU A 444 -17.75 13.26 1.11
C GLU A 444 -16.60 12.54 0.38
N ILE A 445 -16.18 11.36 0.87
CA ILE A 445 -15.06 10.63 0.28
C ILE A 445 -15.39 10.11 -1.13
N MET A 446 -16.66 9.76 -1.40
CA MET A 446 -17.09 9.34 -2.73
C MET A 446 -16.93 10.43 -3.81
N LEU A 447 -16.92 11.71 -3.44
CA LEU A 447 -16.70 12.81 -4.39
C LEU A 447 -15.27 12.86 -4.92
N GLY A 448 -14.32 12.13 -4.29
CA GLY A 448 -12.92 12.06 -4.72
C GLY A 448 -12.30 13.43 -4.84
N GLY A 449 -11.66 13.71 -5.99
CA GLY A 449 -11.04 15.01 -6.26
C GLY A 449 -12.02 16.20 -6.29
N ASN A 450 -13.32 15.95 -6.40
CA ASN A 450 -14.36 16.99 -6.39
C ASN A 450 -14.96 17.24 -4.99
N GLY A 451 -14.46 16.54 -3.96
CA GLY A 451 -14.90 16.73 -2.58
C GLY A 451 -14.61 18.14 -2.06
N LYS A 452 -15.44 18.63 -1.14
CA LYS A 452 -15.27 19.93 -0.48
C LYS A 452 -13.90 20.02 0.20
N ILE A 453 -13.47 18.96 0.89
CA ILE A 453 -12.17 18.90 1.58
C ILE A 453 -11.01 19.17 0.62
N VAL A 454 -11.02 18.52 -0.55
CA VAL A 454 -9.96 18.64 -1.57
C VAL A 454 -10.00 20.02 -2.23
N ASN A 455 -11.19 20.47 -2.64
CA ASN A 455 -11.37 21.76 -3.30
C ASN A 455 -10.92 22.93 -2.43
N GLU A 456 -11.27 22.93 -1.14
CA GLU A 456 -10.80 23.96 -0.20
C GLU A 456 -9.28 23.94 -0.04
N ALA A 457 -8.68 22.75 0.07
CA ALA A 457 -7.22 22.60 0.18
C ALA A 457 -6.49 23.10 -1.08
N VAL A 458 -6.94 22.68 -2.26
CA VAL A 458 -6.39 23.11 -3.55
C VAL A 458 -6.50 24.64 -3.72
N ASN A 459 -7.63 25.24 -3.35
CA ASN A 459 -7.81 26.68 -3.45
C ASN A 459 -6.89 27.46 -2.49
N ARG A 460 -6.64 26.94 -1.27
CA ARG A 460 -5.65 27.51 -0.34
C ARG A 460 -4.23 27.45 -0.92
N LEU A 461 -3.84 26.31 -1.49
CA LEU A 461 -2.52 26.14 -2.13
C LEU A 461 -2.33 27.09 -3.32
N ARG A 462 -3.36 27.24 -4.18
CA ARG A 462 -3.33 28.21 -5.31
C ARG A 462 -3.17 29.65 -4.82
N SER A 463 -3.89 30.03 -3.77
CA SER A 463 -3.82 31.40 -3.22
C SER A 463 -2.42 31.71 -2.69
N ARG A 464 -1.81 30.79 -1.92
CA ARG A 464 -0.44 30.95 -1.41
C ARG A 464 0.61 30.97 -2.53
N ALA A 465 0.43 30.15 -3.56
CA ALA A 465 1.31 30.14 -4.73
C ALA A 465 1.28 31.48 -5.48
N ALA A 466 0.10 32.10 -5.59
CA ALA A 466 -0.05 33.44 -6.15
C ALA A 466 0.66 34.51 -5.31
N GLU A 467 0.45 34.53 -3.99
CA GLU A 467 1.09 35.48 -3.07
C GLU A 467 2.63 35.40 -3.11
N THR A 468 3.17 34.17 -3.14
CA THR A 468 4.62 33.92 -3.23
C THR A 468 5.18 34.47 -4.54
N GLY A 469 4.45 34.26 -5.65
CA GLY A 469 4.80 34.82 -6.94
C GLY A 469 4.81 36.36 -6.92
N ASP A 470 3.80 36.99 -6.32
CA ASP A 470 3.68 38.46 -6.28
C ASP A 470 4.79 39.12 -5.48
N SER A 471 5.25 38.49 -4.38
CA SER A 471 6.42 38.98 -3.65
C SER A 471 7.69 38.88 -4.49
N LEU A 472 7.89 37.76 -5.18
CA LEU A 472 9.09 37.56 -6.01
C LEU A 472 9.11 38.51 -7.20
N ASP A 473 7.98 38.77 -7.85
CA ASP A 473 7.87 39.76 -8.92
C ASP A 473 8.35 41.15 -8.46
N ARG A 474 7.92 41.60 -7.27
CA ARG A 474 8.35 42.89 -6.71
C ARG A 474 9.84 42.92 -6.39
N GLU A 475 10.41 41.82 -5.95
CA GLU A 475 11.85 41.72 -5.68
C GLU A 475 12.66 41.74 -6.98
N VAL A 476 12.24 40.97 -7.99
CA VAL A 476 12.88 40.95 -9.31
C VAL A 476 12.77 42.30 -9.99
N ALA A 477 11.60 42.95 -9.96
CA ALA A 477 11.41 44.28 -10.53
C ALA A 477 12.35 45.31 -9.90
N ARG A 478 12.44 45.33 -8.55
CA ARG A 478 13.38 46.21 -7.83
C ARG A 478 14.84 45.93 -8.17
N TRP A 479 15.20 44.65 -8.31
CA TRP A 479 16.55 44.27 -8.70
C TRP A 479 16.87 44.72 -10.13
N VAL A 480 15.96 44.51 -11.09
CA VAL A 480 16.09 44.96 -12.50
C VAL A 480 16.22 46.48 -12.58
N GLU A 481 15.39 47.21 -11.83
CA GLU A 481 15.46 48.67 -11.75
C GLU A 481 16.80 49.14 -11.17
N SER A 482 17.25 48.54 -10.08
CA SER A 482 18.55 48.85 -9.45
C SER A 482 19.70 48.55 -10.41
N ALA A 483 19.66 47.41 -11.11
CA ALA A 483 20.64 47.05 -12.13
C ALA A 483 20.71 48.10 -13.24
N ARG A 484 19.57 48.56 -13.75
CA ARG A 484 19.50 49.63 -14.76
C ARG A 484 20.09 50.95 -14.27
N ALA A 485 19.77 51.33 -13.04
CA ALA A 485 20.25 52.57 -12.44
C ALA A 485 21.79 52.58 -12.27
N THR A 486 22.45 51.42 -12.13
CA THR A 486 23.91 51.40 -11.95
C THR A 486 24.72 51.90 -13.14
N TYR A 487 24.19 51.78 -14.36
CA TYR A 487 24.93 52.11 -15.59
C TYR A 487 24.36 53.33 -16.35
N ILE A 488 23.40 54.03 -15.75
CA ILE A 488 22.83 55.28 -16.26
C ILE A 488 23.23 56.41 -15.31
N LEU A 489 23.62 57.57 -15.84
CA LEU A 489 23.88 58.75 -15.01
C LEU A 489 22.59 59.24 -14.35
N ASP A 490 22.59 59.23 -13.01
CA ASP A 490 21.56 59.91 -12.22
C ASP A 490 21.73 61.44 -12.27
N CYS A 491 20.78 62.18 -11.71
CA CYS A 491 20.82 63.65 -11.71
C CYS A 491 22.13 64.19 -11.13
N LYS A 492 22.60 63.64 -10.02
CA LYS A 492 23.80 64.12 -9.33
C LYS A 492 25.06 63.84 -10.15
N ALA A 493 25.13 62.69 -10.80
CA ALA A 493 26.21 62.36 -11.72
C ALA A 493 26.17 63.27 -12.97
N MET A 494 24.98 63.61 -13.48
CA MET A 494 24.80 64.61 -14.54
C MET A 494 25.26 66.00 -14.10
N GLU A 495 24.91 66.46 -12.90
CA GLU A 495 25.41 67.73 -12.34
C GLU A 495 26.93 67.71 -12.16
N THR A 496 27.47 66.60 -11.65
CA THR A 496 28.92 66.44 -11.45
C THR A 496 29.67 66.49 -12.78
N MET A 497 29.13 65.84 -13.83
CA MET A 497 29.66 65.96 -15.19
C MET A 497 29.54 67.38 -15.73
N TRP A 498 28.41 68.05 -15.54
CA TRP A 498 28.22 69.45 -15.93
C TRP A 498 29.24 70.36 -15.24
N GLN A 499 29.43 70.25 -13.92
CA GLN A 499 30.42 71.05 -13.19
C GLN A 499 31.86 70.78 -13.66
N ALA A 500 32.19 69.52 -14.00
CA ALA A 500 33.49 69.18 -14.54
C ALA A 500 33.71 69.74 -15.95
N TYR A 501 32.64 69.81 -16.75
CA TYR A 501 32.66 70.32 -18.13
C TYR A 501 32.58 71.86 -18.20
N CYS A 502 31.90 72.50 -17.26
CA CYS A 502 31.48 73.91 -17.35
C CYS A 502 31.86 74.78 -16.14
N GLY A 503 32.41 74.20 -15.07
CA GLY A 503 32.65 74.88 -13.79
C GLY A 503 34.02 75.54 -13.62
N THR A 504 34.69 75.93 -14.71
CA THR A 504 36.02 76.56 -14.66
C THR A 504 36.14 77.70 -15.66
N ASP A 505 36.55 78.88 -15.18
CA ASP A 505 36.98 80.01 -16.00
C ASP A 505 38.36 79.67 -16.58
N PHE A 506 38.43 79.12 -17.80
CA PHE A 506 39.69 78.76 -18.44
C PHE A 506 40.27 79.93 -19.26
N GLU A 507 41.59 80.08 -19.22
CA GLU A 507 42.33 80.99 -20.09
C GLU A 507 42.51 80.37 -21.49
N PRO A 508 42.38 81.14 -22.59
CA PRO A 508 42.53 80.61 -23.94
C PRO A 508 43.93 80.02 -24.19
N GLY A 509 44.03 78.69 -24.34
CA GLY A 509 45.27 77.99 -24.72
C GLY A 509 45.61 76.72 -23.92
N GLU A 510 44.85 76.39 -22.87
CA GLU A 510 45.03 75.12 -22.15
C GLU A 510 44.17 74.01 -22.74
N ASP A 511 44.79 72.89 -23.16
CA ASP A 511 44.12 71.64 -23.58
C ASP A 511 43.36 70.93 -22.42
N GLY A 512 43.02 71.65 -21.36
CA GLY A 512 42.59 71.14 -20.04
C GLY A 512 41.09 70.94 -19.84
N GLU A 513 40.22 71.53 -20.69
CA GLU A 513 38.76 71.39 -20.60
C GLU A 513 38.32 69.91 -20.68
N ASP A 514 38.94 69.17 -21.59
CA ASP A 514 38.64 67.75 -21.82
C ASP A 514 39.18 66.85 -20.70
N GLU A 515 40.30 67.20 -20.08
CA GLU A 515 41.00 66.31 -19.14
C GLU A 515 40.25 66.19 -17.81
N ARG A 516 39.72 67.30 -17.27
CA ARG A 516 38.93 67.26 -16.02
C ARG A 516 37.66 66.46 -16.19
N ALA A 517 36.91 66.70 -17.28
CA ALA A 517 35.69 65.96 -17.56
C ALA A 517 35.97 64.47 -17.84
N ARG A 518 37.11 64.12 -18.47
CA ARG A 518 37.56 62.73 -18.62
C ARG A 518 37.88 62.08 -17.29
N GLN A 519 38.57 62.77 -16.39
CA GLN A 519 38.87 62.28 -15.04
C GLN A 519 37.60 62.06 -14.21
N THR A 520 36.65 63.01 -14.26
CA THR A 520 35.33 62.86 -13.63
C THR A 520 34.55 61.69 -14.22
N ALA A 521 34.53 61.55 -15.55
CA ALA A 521 33.90 60.41 -16.22
C ALA A 521 34.54 59.08 -15.81
N ALA A 522 35.86 59.00 -15.69
CA ALA A 522 36.56 57.80 -15.22
C ALA A 522 36.25 57.47 -13.74
N SER A 523 36.08 58.50 -12.90
CA SER A 523 35.68 58.35 -11.51
C SER A 523 34.23 57.84 -11.39
N LEU A 524 33.29 58.44 -12.11
CA LEU A 524 31.89 57.99 -12.16
C LEU A 524 31.79 56.58 -12.72
N GLN A 525 32.53 56.26 -13.78
CA GLN A 525 32.62 54.88 -14.29
C GLN A 525 33.08 53.91 -13.19
N SER A 526 34.12 54.26 -12.44
CA SER A 526 34.63 53.40 -11.36
C SER A 526 33.59 53.20 -10.25
N GLU A 527 32.84 54.26 -9.91
CA GLU A 527 31.74 54.18 -8.95
C GLU A 527 30.60 53.28 -9.47
N MET A 528 30.19 53.47 -10.72
CA MET A 528 29.16 52.67 -11.39
C MET A 528 29.56 51.19 -11.45
N GLN A 529 30.81 50.88 -11.80
CA GLN A 529 31.36 49.52 -11.76
C GLN A 529 31.36 48.94 -10.34
N GLY A 530 31.70 49.75 -9.34
CA GLY A 530 31.69 49.35 -7.92
C GLY A 530 30.31 48.91 -7.42
N LYS A 531 29.23 49.51 -7.94
CA LYS A 531 27.84 49.16 -7.58
C LYS A 531 27.36 47.81 -8.16
N MET A 532 28.03 47.27 -9.19
CA MET A 532 27.59 46.04 -9.86
C MET A 532 27.83 44.78 -9.04
N GLY A 533 28.94 44.72 -8.30
CA GLY A 533 29.31 43.55 -7.49
C GLY A 533 28.24 43.14 -6.46
N PRO A 534 27.72 44.08 -5.64
CA PRO A 534 26.60 43.81 -4.74
C PRO A 534 25.36 43.25 -5.45
N LEU A 535 24.94 43.86 -6.57
CA LEU A 535 23.74 43.40 -7.29
C LEU A 535 23.88 41.99 -7.86
N LEU A 536 25.06 41.63 -8.36
CA LEU A 536 25.32 40.28 -8.84
C LEU A 536 25.30 39.25 -7.70
N ARG A 537 25.66 39.63 -6.47
CA ARG A 537 25.48 38.78 -5.29
C ARG A 537 24.01 38.66 -4.89
N ASP A 538 23.25 39.76 -4.90
CA ASP A 538 21.82 39.71 -4.61
C ASP A 538 21.08 38.76 -5.56
N LEU A 539 21.51 38.73 -6.84
CA LEU A 539 21.01 37.83 -7.85
C LEU A 539 21.21 36.34 -7.51
N GLU A 540 22.31 35.97 -6.84
CA GLU A 540 22.55 34.57 -6.42
C GLU A 540 21.43 34.07 -5.50
N SER A 541 20.81 34.96 -4.71
CA SER A 541 19.68 34.63 -3.83
C SER A 541 18.33 34.58 -4.55
N LEU A 542 18.13 35.42 -5.59
CA LEU A 542 16.87 35.50 -6.34
C LEU A 542 16.72 34.32 -7.32
N ARG A 543 17.82 33.90 -7.96
CA ARG A 543 17.77 32.88 -9.02
C ARG A 543 17.19 31.53 -8.57
N PRO A 544 17.60 30.93 -7.43
CA PRO A 544 17.02 29.67 -6.97
C PRO A 544 15.50 29.77 -6.75
N ARG A 545 15.02 30.91 -6.24
CA ARG A 545 13.58 31.15 -6.00
C ARG A 545 12.80 31.26 -7.30
N ILE A 546 13.36 31.91 -8.33
CA ILE A 546 12.77 31.95 -9.67
C ILE A 546 12.72 30.54 -10.29
N LEU A 547 13.81 29.76 -10.17
CA LEU A 547 13.86 28.38 -10.65
C LEU A 547 12.84 27.49 -9.94
N GLU A 548 12.59 27.73 -8.66
CA GLU A 548 11.56 27.03 -7.89
C GLU A 548 10.14 27.31 -8.39
N LEU A 549 9.85 28.55 -8.85
CA LEU A 549 8.60 28.83 -9.56
C LEU A 549 8.50 28.11 -10.91
N ILE A 550 9.63 27.91 -11.61
CA ILE A 550 9.64 27.25 -12.93
C ILE A 550 9.32 25.75 -12.82
N LYS A 551 9.76 25.09 -11.75
CA LYS A 551 9.47 23.67 -11.51
C LYS A 551 7.96 23.40 -11.42
N LYS A 552 7.20 24.37 -10.94
CA LYS A 552 5.76 24.24 -10.68
C LYS A 552 4.97 24.61 -11.93
N ARG A 553 4.13 23.69 -12.41
CA ARG A 553 3.38 23.82 -13.67
C ARG A 553 2.58 25.14 -13.77
N GLN A 554 1.96 25.56 -12.67
CA GLN A 554 1.08 26.73 -12.63
C GLN A 554 1.83 28.06 -12.67
N THR A 555 3.06 28.10 -12.16
CA THR A 555 3.89 29.31 -12.11
C THR A 555 5.01 29.31 -13.15
N LYS A 556 5.10 28.27 -13.97
CA LYS A 556 6.19 28.07 -14.94
C LYS A 556 6.39 29.26 -15.87
N ALA A 557 5.32 29.68 -16.58
CA ALA A 557 5.41 30.78 -17.53
C ALA A 557 5.82 32.10 -16.85
N ARG A 558 5.31 32.36 -15.64
CA ARG A 558 5.70 33.52 -14.82
C ARG A 558 7.17 33.47 -14.44
N GLY A 559 7.65 32.34 -13.91
CA GLY A 559 9.05 32.13 -13.55
C GLY A 559 10.00 32.25 -14.75
N GLU A 560 9.61 31.74 -15.92
CA GLU A 560 10.38 31.87 -17.17
C GLU A 560 10.51 33.34 -17.60
N SER A 561 9.44 34.13 -17.47
CA SER A 561 9.47 35.57 -17.74
C SER A 561 10.43 36.31 -16.80
N LEU A 562 10.34 36.07 -15.49
CA LEU A 562 11.24 36.68 -14.51
C LEU A 562 12.71 36.32 -14.77
N LEU A 563 12.96 35.05 -15.11
CA LEU A 563 14.31 34.58 -15.43
C LEU A 563 14.87 35.27 -16.67
N ALA A 564 14.04 35.53 -17.68
CA ALA A 564 14.45 36.23 -18.89
C ALA A 564 14.89 37.68 -18.61
N ASP A 565 14.11 38.42 -17.81
CA ASP A 565 14.43 39.79 -17.41
C ASP A 565 15.74 39.86 -16.63
N VAL A 566 15.89 38.96 -15.67
CA VAL A 566 17.09 38.86 -14.83
C VAL A 566 18.33 38.51 -15.66
N LYS A 567 18.24 37.51 -16.55
CA LYS A 567 19.36 37.13 -17.43
C LYS A 567 19.79 38.27 -18.35
N LYS A 568 18.82 39.04 -18.86
CA LYS A 568 19.09 40.18 -19.73
C LYS A 568 19.94 41.23 -19.02
N GLU A 569 19.56 41.63 -17.81
CA GLU A 569 20.31 42.64 -17.05
C GLU A 569 21.61 42.08 -16.48
N GLU A 570 21.65 40.83 -16.01
CA GLU A 570 22.89 40.16 -15.59
C GLU A 570 23.93 40.16 -16.72
N ALA A 571 23.54 39.77 -17.93
CA ALA A 571 24.42 39.78 -19.08
C ALA A 571 24.94 41.20 -19.39
N ARG A 572 24.13 42.24 -19.13
CA ARG A 572 24.55 43.63 -19.28
C ARG A 572 25.54 44.05 -18.20
N LEU A 573 25.27 43.74 -16.93
CA LEU A 573 26.18 44.03 -15.82
C LEU A 573 27.53 43.34 -16.00
N ASN A 574 27.54 42.04 -16.31
CA ASN A 574 28.78 41.28 -16.53
C ASN A 574 29.62 41.87 -17.68
N ARG A 575 28.99 42.33 -18.78
CA ARG A 575 29.71 43.01 -19.87
C ARG A 575 30.34 44.33 -19.42
N LEU A 576 29.66 45.08 -18.54
CA LEU A 576 30.13 46.38 -18.06
C LEU A 576 31.19 46.28 -16.94
N GLN A 577 31.44 45.08 -16.40
CA GLN A 577 32.57 44.89 -15.49
C GLN A 577 33.92 45.02 -16.20
N ASP A 578 33.98 44.77 -17.52
CA ASP A 578 35.19 45.00 -18.31
C ASP A 578 35.39 46.50 -18.62
N ARG A 579 36.55 47.04 -18.24
CA ARG A 579 36.94 48.43 -18.47
C ARG A 579 36.96 48.80 -19.96
N GLY A 580 37.18 47.84 -20.86
CA GLY A 580 37.19 48.06 -22.30
C GLY A 580 35.83 48.45 -22.91
N VAL A 581 34.74 48.22 -22.17
CA VAL A 581 33.35 48.31 -22.66
C VAL A 581 32.69 49.66 -22.35
N TRP A 582 33.32 50.51 -21.53
CA TRP A 582 32.85 51.87 -21.18
C TRP A 582 33.16 52.89 -22.28
N ARG A 583 32.76 52.57 -23.50
CA ARG A 583 32.88 53.39 -24.70
C ARG A 583 31.50 53.63 -25.31
N GLY A 584 31.41 54.59 -26.23
CA GLY A 584 30.14 54.93 -26.87
C GLY A 584 29.08 55.28 -25.84
N GLN A 585 27.89 54.67 -25.94
CA GLN A 585 26.72 54.94 -25.10
C GLN A 585 26.88 54.59 -23.62
N ASN A 586 27.87 53.76 -23.25
CA ASN A 586 28.12 53.46 -21.84
C ASN A 586 29.06 54.46 -21.18
N ASN A 587 29.83 55.23 -21.95
CA ASN A 587 30.78 56.19 -21.41
C ASN A 587 30.03 57.36 -20.73
N PRO A 588 30.34 57.73 -19.46
CA PRO A 588 29.66 58.81 -18.75
C PRO A 588 29.65 60.15 -19.50
N MET A 589 30.73 60.51 -20.20
CA MET A 589 30.77 61.75 -20.97
C MET A 589 29.80 61.71 -22.16
N THR A 590 29.73 60.58 -22.88
CA THR A 590 28.74 60.40 -23.96
C THR A 590 27.31 60.40 -23.42
N GLN A 591 27.06 59.72 -22.29
CA GLN A 591 25.74 59.71 -21.65
C GLN A 591 25.30 61.12 -21.27
N TYR A 592 26.23 61.88 -20.66
CA TYR A 592 26.02 63.28 -20.32
C TYR A 592 25.70 64.11 -21.56
N ALA A 593 26.54 64.05 -22.60
CA ALA A 593 26.37 64.83 -23.82
C ALA A 593 25.04 64.54 -24.52
N ASN A 594 24.66 63.26 -24.62
CA ASN A 594 23.39 62.85 -25.23
C ASN A 594 22.20 63.39 -24.44
N ARG A 595 22.19 63.16 -23.12
CA ARG A 595 21.08 63.57 -22.28
C ARG A 595 20.96 65.09 -22.16
N TYR A 596 22.08 65.80 -22.00
CA TYR A 596 22.11 67.27 -22.03
C TYR A 596 21.60 67.78 -23.38
N GLY A 597 22.04 67.20 -24.50
CA GLY A 597 21.56 67.54 -25.83
C GLY A 597 20.05 67.34 -25.98
N GLU A 598 19.51 66.20 -25.55
CA GLU A 598 18.07 65.92 -25.54
C GLU A 598 17.29 66.94 -24.71
N GLU A 599 17.73 67.24 -23.49
CA GLU A 599 17.09 68.22 -22.59
C GLU A 599 17.14 69.64 -23.17
N ARG A 600 18.25 70.02 -23.84
CA ARG A 600 18.35 71.29 -24.57
C ARG A 600 17.43 71.33 -25.78
N HIS A 601 17.44 70.32 -26.62
CA HIS A 601 16.55 70.27 -27.79
C HIS A 601 15.09 70.38 -27.33
N GLN A 602 14.71 69.75 -26.21
CA GLN A 602 13.37 69.90 -25.65
C GLN A 602 13.05 71.31 -25.15
N ALA A 603 13.99 71.96 -24.45
CA ALA A 603 13.83 73.33 -23.97
C ALA A 603 13.74 74.34 -25.13
N GLU A 604 14.60 74.19 -26.15
CA GLU A 604 14.60 75.05 -27.33
C GLU A 604 13.36 74.80 -28.20
N TRP A 605 12.95 73.54 -28.37
CA TRP A 605 11.72 73.19 -29.09
C TRP A 605 10.51 73.90 -28.49
N SER A 606 10.41 73.91 -27.16
CA SER A 606 9.32 74.56 -26.44
C SER A 606 9.38 76.10 -26.57
N SER A 607 10.59 76.66 -26.55
CA SER A 607 10.81 78.12 -26.58
C SER A 607 10.60 78.74 -27.96
N HIS A 608 10.74 77.94 -29.04
CA HIS A 608 10.67 78.41 -30.42
C HIS A 608 9.32 78.20 -31.10
N GLY A 609 8.28 77.78 -30.37
CA GLY A 609 6.94 77.59 -30.93
C GLY A 609 6.90 76.48 -31.99
N CYS A 610 7.74 75.47 -31.81
CA CYS A 610 7.87 74.36 -32.74
C CYS A 610 6.58 73.57 -32.82
N ARG A 611 6.19 73.19 -34.04
CA ARG A 611 4.98 72.41 -34.30
C ARG A 611 5.26 71.08 -35.00
N VAL A 612 6.43 70.96 -35.62
CA VAL A 612 6.94 69.70 -36.18
C VAL A 612 8.40 69.57 -35.77
N PRO A 613 8.84 68.43 -35.19
CA PRO A 613 8.04 67.25 -34.87
C PRO A 613 6.98 67.57 -33.80
N VAL A 614 5.91 66.78 -33.72
CA VAL A 614 4.70 67.09 -32.91
C VAL A 614 4.97 67.17 -31.40
N THR A 615 6.02 66.50 -30.95
CA THR A 615 6.59 66.64 -29.61
C THR A 615 8.10 66.80 -29.72
N ALA A 616 8.71 67.43 -28.71
CA ALA A 616 10.16 67.61 -28.61
C ALA A 616 11.00 66.32 -28.70
N THR A 617 10.43 65.16 -28.37
CA THR A 617 11.11 63.86 -28.37
C THR A 617 10.78 63.00 -29.58
N SER A 618 9.83 63.43 -30.41
CA SER A 618 9.46 62.74 -31.65
C SER A 618 10.35 63.16 -32.81
N VAL A 619 10.36 62.37 -33.88
CA VAL A 619 11.21 62.61 -35.05
C VAL A 619 10.34 62.68 -36.29
N ALA A 620 10.47 63.75 -37.06
CA ALA A 620 9.87 63.89 -38.40
C ALA A 620 10.95 63.72 -39.47
N ILE A 621 10.74 62.82 -40.45
CA ILE A 621 11.76 62.42 -41.43
C ILE A 621 11.42 62.96 -42.82
N PHE A 622 12.13 63.98 -43.27
CA PHE A 622 11.94 64.64 -44.56
C PHE A 622 12.94 64.13 -45.59
N GLY A 623 12.51 63.13 -46.38
CA GLY A 623 13.27 62.58 -47.51
C GLY A 623 14.18 61.40 -47.13
N SER A 624 15.11 61.06 -48.02
CA SER A 624 16.09 59.99 -47.85
C SER A 624 17.51 60.57 -47.91
N GLY A 625 18.34 60.37 -46.87
CA GLY A 625 19.70 60.92 -46.80
C GLY A 625 20.23 61.02 -45.36
N ALA A 626 21.46 61.53 -45.22
CA ALA A 626 22.14 61.67 -43.92
C ALA A 626 21.51 62.73 -43.00
N HIS A 627 20.92 63.78 -43.58
CA HIS A 627 20.27 64.88 -42.86
C HIS A 627 18.80 64.97 -43.29
N THR A 628 17.93 64.30 -42.53
CA THR A 628 16.50 64.21 -42.84
C THR A 628 15.60 64.63 -41.68
N LYS A 629 16.17 64.99 -40.53
CA LYS A 629 15.44 65.14 -39.26
C LYS A 629 15.67 66.56 -38.71
N PRO A 630 14.93 67.58 -39.18
CA PRO A 630 15.02 68.91 -38.59
C PRO A 630 14.53 68.86 -37.14
N ASP A 631 15.20 69.58 -36.26
CA ASP A 631 14.81 69.66 -34.86
C ASP A 631 13.47 70.37 -34.66
N CYS A 632 13.17 71.38 -35.49
CA CYS A 632 11.97 72.18 -35.36
C CYS A 632 11.51 72.82 -36.67
N ILE A 633 10.21 72.86 -36.87
CA ILE A 633 9.54 73.68 -37.87
C ILE A 633 8.47 74.51 -37.14
N ALA A 634 8.61 75.82 -37.24
CA ALA A 634 7.74 76.79 -36.60
C ALA A 634 7.04 77.64 -37.68
N VAL A 635 5.72 77.77 -37.57
CA VAL A 635 4.91 78.56 -38.48
C VAL A 635 4.08 79.53 -37.66
N SER A 636 4.17 80.81 -38.01
CA SER A 636 3.42 81.91 -37.42
C SER A 636 2.89 82.83 -38.51
N SER A 637 2.04 83.80 -38.13
CA SER A 637 1.51 84.78 -39.08
C SER A 637 2.57 85.63 -39.80
N SER A 638 3.78 85.73 -39.23
CA SER A 638 4.87 86.55 -39.75
C SER A 638 6.08 85.75 -40.26
N SER A 639 6.23 84.47 -39.88
CA SER A 639 7.43 83.68 -40.17
C SER A 639 7.14 82.20 -40.40
N CYS A 640 7.94 81.57 -41.26
CA CYS A 640 7.94 80.14 -41.53
C CYS A 640 9.37 79.64 -41.48
N GLN A 641 9.74 78.94 -40.40
CA GLN A 641 11.13 78.65 -40.08
C GLN A 641 11.37 77.16 -39.95
N ILE A 642 12.47 76.69 -40.53
CA ILE A 642 13.11 75.40 -40.23
C ILE A 642 14.27 75.72 -39.30
N ILE A 643 14.22 75.21 -38.08
CA ILE A 643 15.15 75.54 -37.02
C ILE A 643 15.96 74.28 -36.67
N GLU A 644 17.28 74.43 -36.65
CA GLU A 644 18.20 73.42 -36.14
C GLU A 644 18.82 73.93 -34.84
N PHE A 645 18.79 73.08 -33.81
CA PHE A 645 19.40 73.37 -32.51
C PHE A 645 20.80 72.75 -32.48
N LYS A 646 21.77 73.57 -32.07
CA LYS A 646 23.16 73.11 -31.95
C LYS A 646 23.83 73.72 -30.73
N PRO A 647 24.78 73.01 -30.11
CA PRO A 647 25.74 73.63 -29.21
C PRO A 647 26.39 74.89 -29.82
N ASP A 648 26.64 75.91 -29.01
CA ASP A 648 27.36 77.11 -29.40
C ASP A 648 28.88 76.86 -29.54
N SER A 649 29.27 76.02 -30.51
CA SER A 649 30.66 75.74 -30.87
C SER A 649 30.87 75.85 -32.39
N PRO A 650 32.09 76.20 -32.87
CA PRO A 650 32.34 76.33 -34.31
C PRO A 650 31.94 75.08 -35.09
N ARG A 651 32.41 73.90 -34.64
CA ARG A 651 32.11 72.62 -35.30
C ARG A 651 30.61 72.32 -35.33
N ALA A 652 29.90 72.51 -34.21
CA ALA A 652 28.47 72.22 -34.17
C ALA A 652 27.67 73.18 -35.06
N LYS A 653 28.13 74.44 -35.19
CA LYS A 653 27.52 75.39 -36.12
C LYS A 653 27.75 75.03 -37.58
N ASP A 654 28.95 74.52 -37.91
CA ASP A 654 29.26 74.03 -39.25
C ASP A 654 28.37 72.83 -39.59
N ASP A 655 28.33 71.81 -38.72
CA ASP A 655 27.48 70.61 -38.88
C ASP A 655 25.98 71.00 -39.00
N GLY A 656 25.52 71.94 -38.18
CA GLY A 656 24.15 72.46 -38.24
C GLY A 656 23.84 73.22 -39.52
N SER A 657 24.82 73.93 -40.08
CA SER A 657 24.64 74.65 -41.35
C SER A 657 24.49 73.68 -42.52
N ASP A 658 25.26 72.59 -42.54
CA ASP A 658 25.12 71.51 -43.53
C ASP A 658 23.75 70.82 -43.42
N GLN A 659 23.28 70.56 -42.20
CA GLN A 659 21.95 70.04 -41.94
C GLN A 659 20.84 70.97 -42.45
N LEU A 660 20.92 72.27 -42.14
CA LEU A 660 19.95 73.26 -42.60
C LEU A 660 19.92 73.37 -44.13
N ALA A 661 21.07 73.28 -44.80
CA ALA A 661 21.13 73.28 -46.27
C ALA A 661 20.37 72.09 -46.87
N ALA A 662 20.46 70.90 -46.26
CA ALA A 662 19.67 69.74 -46.67
C ALA A 662 18.16 69.95 -46.41
N TYR A 663 17.79 70.46 -45.23
CA TYR A 663 16.39 70.68 -44.86
C TYR A 663 15.71 71.75 -45.71
N ALA A 664 16.44 72.80 -46.09
CA ALA A 664 15.96 73.85 -47.00
C ALA A 664 15.45 73.30 -48.34
N VAL A 665 15.88 72.09 -48.73
CA VAL A 665 15.42 71.40 -49.94
C VAL A 665 14.33 70.37 -49.62
N SER A 666 14.54 69.53 -48.60
CA SER A 666 13.67 68.39 -48.35
C SER A 666 12.32 68.78 -47.74
N VAL A 667 12.31 69.75 -46.82
CA VAL A 667 11.10 70.19 -46.10
C VAL A 667 10.12 70.90 -47.03
N PRO A 668 10.50 71.92 -47.83
CA PRO A 668 9.55 72.54 -48.77
C PRO A 668 9.03 71.53 -49.79
N ARG A 669 9.89 70.65 -50.32
CA ARG A 669 9.48 69.61 -51.28
C ARG A 669 8.40 68.68 -50.72
N TYR A 670 8.52 68.30 -49.45
CA TYR A 670 7.49 67.50 -48.77
C TYR A 670 6.17 68.26 -48.72
N TYR A 671 6.16 69.48 -48.18
CA TYR A 671 4.92 70.24 -48.02
C TYR A 671 4.32 70.72 -49.34
N GLU A 672 5.11 70.98 -50.39
CA GLU A 672 4.60 71.28 -51.74
C GLU A 672 3.85 70.10 -52.35
N ARG A 673 4.41 68.88 -52.20
CA ARG A 673 3.72 67.65 -52.63
C ARG A 673 2.44 67.48 -51.83
N PHE A 674 2.55 67.68 -50.53
CA PHE A 674 1.46 67.51 -49.60
C PHE A 674 0.27 68.47 -49.89
N LEU A 675 0.57 69.76 -50.12
CA LEU A 675 -0.42 70.78 -50.46
C LEU A 675 -1.17 70.49 -51.77
N LYS A 676 -0.59 69.66 -52.66
CA LYS A 676 -1.22 69.19 -53.90
C LYS A 676 -2.09 67.93 -53.70
N SER A 677 -1.78 67.07 -52.71
CA SER A 677 -2.40 65.75 -52.55
C SER A 677 -3.45 65.63 -51.41
N GLY A 678 -3.43 66.51 -50.41
CA GLY A 678 -4.62 66.79 -49.56
C GLY A 678 -4.74 66.12 -48.17
N GLU A 679 -4.09 65.00 -47.85
CA GLU A 679 -4.23 64.33 -46.53
C GLU A 679 -2.91 64.26 -45.72
N PRO A 680 -2.76 65.02 -44.60
CA PRO A 680 -1.48 65.14 -43.91
C PRO A 680 -1.13 63.88 -43.13
N ASP A 681 0.16 63.55 -43.08
CA ASP A 681 0.67 62.51 -42.21
C ASP A 681 0.83 63.07 -40.78
N SER A 682 0.24 62.38 -39.80
CA SER A 682 0.16 62.80 -38.39
C SER A 682 1.50 63.15 -37.72
N GLY A 683 2.63 62.66 -38.26
CA GLY A 683 3.97 62.98 -37.75
C GLY A 683 4.56 64.31 -38.28
N TYR A 684 3.91 64.95 -39.25
CA TYR A 684 4.43 66.11 -40.01
C TYR A 684 3.54 67.35 -39.84
N GLY A 685 2.85 67.42 -38.71
CA GLY A 685 1.95 68.51 -38.34
C GLY A 685 0.48 68.15 -38.52
N ASP A 686 -0.36 68.72 -37.67
CA ASP A 686 -1.82 68.54 -37.75
C ASP A 686 -2.44 69.34 -38.90
N LYS A 687 -3.74 69.15 -39.15
CA LYS A 687 -4.47 69.87 -40.19
C LYS A 687 -4.37 71.40 -40.01
N ALA A 688 -4.37 71.90 -38.78
CA ALA A 688 -4.25 73.33 -38.52
C ALA A 688 -2.85 73.85 -38.90
N PHE A 689 -1.80 73.09 -38.60
CA PHE A 689 -0.42 73.40 -38.99
C PHE A 689 -0.29 73.48 -40.51
N ILE A 690 -0.88 72.54 -41.24
CA ILE A 690 -0.92 72.59 -42.70
C ILE A 690 -1.64 73.84 -43.22
N GLU A 691 -2.79 74.17 -42.63
CA GLU A 691 -3.54 75.36 -43.01
C GLU A 691 -2.71 76.63 -42.78
N ASP A 692 -1.95 76.67 -41.69
CA ASP A 692 -1.01 77.75 -41.40
C ASP A 692 0.16 77.76 -42.39
N VAL A 693 0.71 76.60 -42.77
CA VAL A 693 1.73 76.49 -43.83
C VAL A 693 1.19 77.07 -45.14
N ARG A 694 -0.03 76.69 -45.53
CA ARG A 694 -0.69 77.21 -46.74
C ARG A 694 -0.92 78.72 -46.67
N ARG A 695 -1.34 79.22 -45.51
CA ARG A 695 -1.72 80.62 -45.31
C ARG A 695 -0.52 81.56 -45.20
N TYR A 696 0.55 81.14 -44.51
CA TYR A 696 1.64 82.02 -44.11
C TYR A 696 2.97 81.73 -44.83
N CYS A 697 3.19 80.50 -45.31
CA CYS A 697 4.47 80.09 -45.91
C CYS A 697 4.47 80.12 -47.44
N VAL A 698 3.29 80.19 -48.08
CA VAL A 698 3.20 80.34 -49.54
C VAL A 698 3.26 81.83 -49.89
N ARG A 699 4.37 82.28 -50.49
CA ARG A 699 4.58 83.65 -50.94
C ARG A 699 4.88 83.65 -52.44
N ASP A 700 4.19 84.49 -53.20
CA ASP A 700 4.31 84.57 -54.67
C ASP A 700 4.07 83.23 -55.38
N GLY A 701 3.17 82.40 -54.84
CA GLY A 701 2.86 81.07 -55.37
C GLY A 701 3.93 80.00 -55.10
N GLN A 702 4.97 80.31 -54.33
CA GLN A 702 6.02 79.35 -53.94
C GLN A 702 6.03 79.15 -52.43
N LEU A 703 6.23 77.90 -51.99
CA LEU A 703 6.39 77.60 -50.58
C LEU A 703 7.81 77.97 -50.13
N LYS A 704 7.93 78.87 -49.17
CA LYS A 704 9.22 79.35 -48.67
C LYS A 704 9.31 79.16 -47.16
N PHE A 705 10.36 78.47 -46.74
CA PHE A 705 10.79 78.41 -45.35
C PHE A 705 12.15 79.11 -45.23
N GLU A 706 12.30 79.90 -44.18
CA GLU A 706 13.59 80.42 -43.75
C GLU A 706 14.29 79.33 -42.92
N THR A 707 15.60 79.14 -43.11
CA THR A 707 16.40 78.30 -42.23
C THR A 707 17.02 79.13 -41.12
N LYS A 708 17.03 78.60 -39.90
CA LYS A 708 17.59 79.27 -38.74
C LYS A 708 18.41 78.29 -37.90
N LEU A 709 19.68 78.60 -37.72
CA LEU A 709 20.52 77.90 -36.74
C LEU A 709 20.35 78.61 -35.39
N VAL A 710 19.92 77.87 -34.38
CA VAL A 710 19.82 78.39 -33.01
C VAL A 710 20.91 77.72 -32.17
N PRO A 711 22.02 78.44 -31.89
CA PRO A 711 23.02 77.94 -30.98
C PRO A 711 22.52 78.03 -29.53
N TYR A 712 22.73 76.98 -28.74
CA TYR A 712 22.49 76.97 -27.29
C TYR A 712 23.79 76.80 -26.52
N ARG A 713 23.86 77.40 -25.32
CA ARG A 713 25.06 77.32 -24.47
C ARG A 713 25.16 75.93 -23.84
N MET A 714 26.30 75.24 -24.01
CA MET A 714 26.53 73.95 -23.36
C MET A 714 26.72 74.04 -21.84
N CYS A 715 26.95 75.24 -21.32
CA CYS A 715 27.23 75.49 -19.91
C CYS A 715 26.13 76.31 -19.21
N GLU A 716 24.91 76.25 -19.73
CA GLU A 716 23.76 76.73 -18.97
C GLU A 716 23.45 75.72 -17.85
N LYS A 717 23.30 76.18 -16.61
CA LYS A 717 23.05 75.28 -15.48
C LYS A 717 21.65 74.66 -15.63
N GLN A 718 21.59 73.34 -15.82
CA GLN A 718 20.32 72.61 -15.99
C GLN A 718 19.98 71.65 -14.85
N TYR A 719 20.98 71.19 -14.11
CA TYR A 719 20.78 70.22 -13.04
C TYR A 719 20.77 70.95 -11.70
N VAL A 720 19.60 70.92 -11.04
CA VAL A 720 19.44 71.24 -9.62
C VAL A 720 18.85 69.99 -9.00
N CYS A 721 19.72 69.12 -8.50
CA CYS A 721 19.31 67.89 -7.85
C CYS A 721 19.07 68.20 -6.38
N GLU A 722 17.87 67.84 -5.88
CA GLU A 722 17.50 67.99 -4.47
C GLU A 722 18.29 67.04 -3.54
#